data_AF-A0A6J3A572-F1
#
_entry.id   AF-A0A6J3A572-F1
#
_cell.length_a   1.000
_cell.length_b   1.000
_cell.length_c   1.000
_cell.angle_alpha   90.00
_cell.angle_beta   90.00
_cell.angle_gamma   90.00
#
_symmetry.space_group_name_H-M   'P 1'
#
loop_
_entity.id
_entity.type
_entity.pdbx_description
1 polymer ?
#
loop_
_entity_poly.entity_id
_entity_poly.type
_entity_poly.pdbx_seq_one_letter_code
_entity_poly.pdbx_strand_id
1 'polypeptide(L)'
;MKFRTKTVTNSSHPVWNETFTFLIQRQVKNVLELSVCDKDSVTEDDVCFKVLYDVSEVLPGRLLRKTFSPHPQGQEELDMEFLMERMSDCPENLITNNVLVARELSCLDVRLDNTGSTAVAADQDKLELELVLKGSYEDTQTSTLGTASAFRFHYMAAQEAELSGCLRSSKTKGWNSGNSTGHLTVPLTSLAMGKEVTVDIPATNAPGVKLQLKAESCPKELAVHLGFDLCAKEKAFLSKRKQVVAKALKQALQLDRDLQEDEVPVVGIMATGGGARAMTSLYGHLLALQKLGLLDCVTYFSGISGSTWTMAHLYGDPEWSQRDLKGPIRYAREHLAKGKLEAFSPERVASYYWELELRAKQGHPTTFVDLWGLVLEFMLHGQVMDQKLSGQRAALEQGQNPLPLYLSLNVKENNLQTLDFKEWVEFSPYEVGFLKYGAFVPSELFGSKFFMGRLMKRIPESRICFLEGIWSNIFSLNLLDAWYDFTSTGDSWKQHIRDKIRNLEEPPASSDTSSRSEALWLQPGTALAQMFKGILTGRPLCQHSSNFLQGLQLHQDYCAQKDFSTWADCQLDSFPGQLTPQEPQLCLVDAGYFVNTSCPAMFRPGRRLDLILSFDYSLSSPFAVLQQTELDCRARGLPFPRVEPSPEDLRQPRECHVFSDPACPDAPVLLHFPLVNASFKDHSAPGVQRSPAELPAGQVDLAGVTSPYSMFSMTYKEEDFDRLLQLSDYNVCNSQDTILQALRTALKHRAPGTRPPGAQT
;
A
#
# COMPACT_ATOMS: atom_id res chain seq x y z
N MET A 1 6.52 -22.76 -12.71
CA MET A 1 7.12 -23.84 -13.53
C MET A 1 6.68 -23.63 -14.96
N LYS A 2 7.57 -23.79 -15.96
CA LYS A 2 7.23 -23.69 -17.38
C LYS A 2 7.58 -25.00 -18.06
N PHE A 3 6.67 -25.53 -18.85
CA PHE A 3 6.90 -26.67 -19.72
C PHE A 3 6.88 -26.20 -21.17
N ARG A 4 7.73 -26.78 -22.01
CA ARG A 4 7.81 -26.44 -23.43
C ARG A 4 7.84 -27.73 -24.23
N THR A 5 6.96 -27.84 -25.21
CA THR A 5 7.01 -28.92 -26.19
C THR A 5 8.20 -28.76 -27.13
N LYS A 6 8.51 -29.80 -27.90
CA LYS A 6 9.46 -29.70 -29.01
C LYS A 6 8.93 -28.73 -30.06
N THR A 7 9.83 -27.94 -30.64
CA THR A 7 9.50 -27.10 -31.79
C THR A 7 9.23 -27.98 -33.01
N VAL A 8 8.07 -27.80 -33.64
CA VAL A 8 7.76 -28.43 -34.92
C VAL A 8 8.15 -27.47 -36.04
N THR A 9 9.06 -27.88 -36.91
CA THR A 9 9.57 -27.03 -37.99
C THR A 9 8.58 -26.93 -39.16
N ASN A 10 8.30 -25.70 -39.63
CA ASN A 10 7.54 -25.41 -40.86
C ASN A 10 6.15 -26.07 -40.92
N SER A 11 5.38 -26.01 -39.84
CA SER A 11 4.00 -26.52 -39.83
C SER A 11 3.04 -25.49 -39.27
N SER A 12 1.96 -25.21 -40.01
CA SER A 12 0.80 -24.43 -39.55
C SER A 12 -0.24 -25.30 -38.81
N HIS A 13 -0.04 -26.61 -38.77
CA HIS A 13 -0.87 -27.59 -38.05
C HIS A 13 0.03 -28.55 -37.25
N PRO A 14 0.73 -28.04 -36.22
CA PRO A 14 1.66 -28.85 -35.44
C PRO A 14 0.94 -29.93 -34.61
N VAL A 15 1.55 -31.12 -34.52
CA VAL A 15 1.09 -32.22 -33.66
C VAL A 15 2.25 -32.62 -32.75
N TRP A 16 2.13 -32.37 -31.45
CA TRP A 16 3.19 -32.63 -30.48
C TRP A 16 3.05 -33.99 -29.79
N ASN A 17 1.84 -34.33 -29.33
CA ASN A 17 1.55 -35.53 -28.52
C ASN A 17 2.52 -35.70 -27.34
N GLU A 18 2.78 -34.60 -26.62
CA GLU A 18 3.60 -34.59 -25.41
C GLU A 18 2.71 -34.52 -24.17
N THR A 19 3.12 -35.17 -23.09
CA THR A 19 2.39 -35.21 -21.83
C THR A 19 3.23 -34.56 -20.74
N PHE A 20 2.60 -33.67 -19.97
CA PHE A 20 3.20 -33.01 -18.82
C PHE A 20 2.37 -33.29 -17.58
N THR A 21 3.04 -33.45 -16.44
CA THR A 21 2.40 -33.75 -15.16
C THR A 21 2.56 -32.57 -14.21
N PHE A 22 1.49 -32.25 -13.48
CA PHE A 22 1.48 -31.20 -12.47
C PHE A 22 0.86 -31.73 -11.19
N LEU A 23 1.43 -31.37 -10.05
CA LEU A 23 0.76 -31.59 -8.77
C LEU A 23 -0.20 -30.43 -8.48
N ILE A 24 -1.49 -30.75 -8.36
CA ILE A 24 -2.56 -29.77 -8.17
C ILE A 24 -3.06 -29.77 -6.73
N GLN A 25 -3.01 -28.60 -6.09
CA GLN A 25 -3.62 -28.38 -4.77
C GLN A 25 -5.04 -27.82 -4.95
N ARG A 26 -6.06 -28.56 -4.52
CA ARG A 26 -7.47 -28.22 -4.79
C ARG A 26 -7.99 -27.00 -4.02
N GLN A 27 -7.36 -26.65 -2.91
CA GLN A 27 -7.77 -25.49 -2.10
C GLN A 27 -7.27 -24.16 -2.68
N VAL A 28 -6.39 -24.18 -3.70
CA VAL A 28 -5.94 -22.96 -4.39
C VAL A 28 -6.55 -22.86 -5.77
N LYS A 29 -6.70 -21.64 -6.25
CA LYS A 29 -7.14 -21.36 -7.61
C LYS A 29 -6.00 -21.65 -8.58
N ASN A 30 -6.19 -22.67 -9.41
CA ASN A 30 -5.20 -23.12 -10.37
C ASN A 30 -5.64 -22.71 -11.79
N VAL A 31 -4.89 -21.82 -12.42
CA VAL A 31 -5.13 -21.38 -13.80
C VAL A 31 -3.93 -21.78 -14.64
N LEU A 32 -4.16 -22.59 -15.67
CA LEU A 32 -3.16 -23.01 -16.62
C LEU A 32 -3.09 -21.99 -17.76
N GLU A 33 -1.93 -21.38 -17.98
CA GLU A 33 -1.67 -20.58 -19.16
C GLU A 33 -1.08 -21.48 -20.26
N LEU A 34 -1.77 -21.51 -21.40
CA LEU A 34 -1.39 -22.25 -22.59
C LEU A 34 -1.09 -21.25 -23.68
N SER A 35 0.17 -21.22 -24.13
CA SER A 35 0.64 -20.28 -25.16
C SER A 35 1.39 -21.04 -26.25
N VAL A 36 1.00 -20.83 -27.51
CA VAL A 36 1.72 -21.34 -28.69
C VAL A 36 2.51 -20.18 -29.27
N CYS A 37 3.82 -20.38 -29.44
CA CYS A 37 4.72 -19.38 -30.00
C CYS A 37 5.36 -19.90 -31.29
N ASP A 38 5.54 -19.01 -32.27
CA ASP A 38 6.42 -19.25 -33.41
C ASP A 38 7.86 -18.99 -32.99
N LYS A 39 8.76 -19.91 -33.35
CA LYS A 39 10.15 -19.85 -32.91
C LYS A 39 10.98 -19.11 -33.94
N ASP A 40 11.47 -17.93 -33.58
CA ASP A 40 12.43 -17.19 -34.38
C ASP A 40 13.85 -17.35 -33.79
N SER A 41 14.85 -17.34 -34.66
CA SER A 41 16.26 -17.41 -34.26
C SER A 41 16.90 -16.03 -34.14
N VAL A 42 16.26 -15.00 -34.68
CA VAL A 42 16.76 -13.62 -34.77
C VAL A 42 15.99 -12.70 -33.82
N THR A 43 14.67 -12.86 -33.74
CA THR A 43 13.78 -12.09 -32.86
C THR A 43 13.24 -12.93 -31.71
N GLU A 44 12.57 -12.30 -30.74
CA GLU A 44 11.83 -13.06 -29.71
C GLU A 44 10.69 -13.86 -30.36
N ASP A 45 10.38 -15.02 -29.77
CA ASP A 45 9.34 -15.92 -30.26
C ASP A 45 7.95 -15.22 -30.21
N ASP A 46 7.29 -15.08 -31.37
CA ASP A 46 5.98 -14.42 -31.47
C ASP A 46 4.87 -15.32 -30.91
N VAL A 47 3.99 -14.78 -30.05
CA VAL A 47 2.87 -15.54 -29.49
C VAL A 47 1.72 -15.58 -30.50
N CYS A 48 1.45 -16.76 -31.07
CA CYS A 48 0.37 -16.97 -32.04
C CYS A 48 -0.97 -17.27 -31.36
N PHE A 49 -0.95 -17.96 -30.21
CA PHE A 49 -2.16 -18.40 -29.51
C PHE A 49 -1.94 -18.29 -28.01
N LYS A 50 -2.94 -17.81 -27.26
CA LYS A 50 -2.91 -17.80 -25.81
C LYS A 50 -4.30 -18.05 -25.22
N VAL A 51 -4.40 -18.96 -24.27
CA VAL A 51 -5.62 -19.22 -23.49
C VAL A 51 -5.29 -19.45 -22.02
N LEU A 52 -6.17 -18.96 -21.14
CA LEU A 52 -6.12 -19.21 -19.71
C LEU A 52 -7.23 -20.21 -19.36
N TYR A 53 -6.88 -21.30 -18.69
CA TYR A 53 -7.82 -22.37 -18.38
C TYR A 53 -7.86 -22.69 -16.89
N ASP A 54 -9.05 -22.60 -16.29
CA ASP A 54 -9.29 -22.99 -14.91
C ASP A 54 -9.41 -24.52 -14.82
N VAL A 55 -8.43 -25.16 -14.17
CA VAL A 55 -8.37 -26.62 -14.09
C VAL A 55 -9.40 -27.22 -13.13
N SER A 56 -10.15 -26.39 -12.38
CA SER A 56 -11.23 -26.87 -11.52
C SER A 56 -12.42 -27.48 -12.29
N GLU A 57 -12.52 -27.21 -13.59
CA GLU A 57 -13.47 -27.89 -14.49
C GLU A 57 -13.14 -29.39 -14.69
N VAL A 58 -11.87 -29.79 -14.49
CA VAL A 58 -11.41 -31.17 -14.71
C VAL A 58 -11.76 -32.03 -13.49
N LEU A 59 -12.73 -32.93 -13.64
CA LEU A 59 -13.16 -33.81 -12.56
C LEU A 59 -12.21 -35.01 -12.38
N PRO A 60 -11.86 -35.41 -11.14
CA PRO A 60 -10.98 -36.54 -10.88
C PRO A 60 -11.48 -37.86 -11.47
N GLY A 61 -10.58 -38.60 -12.13
CA GLY A 61 -10.86 -39.90 -12.73
C GLY A 61 -11.63 -39.86 -14.06
N ARG A 62 -11.89 -38.67 -14.62
CA ARG A 62 -12.51 -38.51 -15.95
C ARG A 62 -11.53 -37.84 -16.89
N LEU A 63 -11.29 -38.47 -18.04
CA LEU A 63 -10.55 -37.85 -19.13
C LEU A 63 -11.43 -36.77 -19.78
N LEU A 64 -10.96 -35.51 -19.75
CA LEU A 64 -11.62 -34.39 -20.40
C LEU A 64 -10.84 -34.02 -21.66
N ARG A 65 -11.50 -34.10 -22.81
CA ARG A 65 -10.97 -33.57 -24.08
C ARG A 65 -11.53 -32.17 -24.28
N LYS A 66 -10.65 -31.20 -24.55
CA LYS A 66 -11.04 -29.80 -24.74
C LYS A 66 -10.31 -29.22 -25.95
N THR A 67 -11.08 -28.58 -26.81
CA THR A 67 -10.59 -27.78 -27.93
C THR A 67 -10.73 -26.32 -27.53
N PHE A 68 -9.62 -25.59 -27.55
CA PHE A 68 -9.58 -24.17 -27.22
C PHE A 68 -9.56 -23.35 -28.49
N SER A 69 -10.40 -22.32 -28.57
CA SER A 69 -10.42 -21.34 -29.65
C SER A 69 -10.36 -19.93 -29.05
N PRO A 70 -9.45 -19.04 -29.50
CA PRO A 70 -9.23 -17.75 -28.87
C PRO A 70 -10.29 -16.72 -29.29
N HIS A 71 -10.90 -16.91 -30.47
CA HIS A 71 -11.96 -16.06 -31.00
C HIS A 71 -13.14 -16.91 -31.48
N PRO A 72 -14.40 -16.50 -31.26
CA PRO A 72 -15.59 -17.25 -31.70
C PRO A 72 -15.69 -17.45 -33.23
N GLN A 73 -14.95 -16.66 -34.01
CA GLN A 73 -14.90 -16.71 -35.48
C GLN A 73 -13.49 -17.05 -36.01
N GLY A 74 -12.53 -17.35 -35.12
CA GLY A 74 -11.16 -17.68 -35.49
C GLY A 74 -11.04 -19.12 -35.99
N GLN A 75 -10.07 -19.37 -36.87
CA GLN A 75 -9.76 -20.72 -37.38
C GLN A 75 -8.69 -21.44 -36.55
N GLU A 76 -8.19 -20.80 -35.50
CA GLU A 76 -7.12 -21.33 -34.64
C GLU A 76 -7.70 -22.16 -33.51
N GLU A 77 -7.26 -23.41 -33.43
CA GLU A 77 -7.72 -24.38 -32.43
C GLU A 77 -6.53 -25.06 -31.76
N LEU A 78 -6.63 -25.31 -30.46
CA LEU A 78 -5.68 -26.10 -29.68
C LEU A 78 -6.41 -27.23 -28.97
N ASP A 79 -6.13 -28.47 -29.39
CA ASP A 79 -6.68 -29.67 -28.79
C ASP A 79 -5.82 -30.17 -27.63
N MET A 80 -6.45 -30.45 -26.49
CA MET A 80 -5.79 -31.01 -25.32
C MET A 80 -6.65 -32.04 -24.59
N GLU A 81 -5.99 -32.98 -23.91
CA GLU A 81 -6.62 -33.93 -23.00
C GLU A 81 -6.13 -33.70 -21.57
N PHE A 82 -7.04 -33.68 -20.62
CA PHE A 82 -6.75 -33.51 -19.19
C PHE A 82 -7.23 -34.73 -18.41
N LEU A 83 -6.34 -35.30 -17.60
CA LEU A 83 -6.67 -36.37 -16.66
C LEU A 83 -6.21 -35.95 -15.27
N MET A 84 -7.13 -35.96 -14.30
CA MET A 84 -6.80 -35.67 -12.90
C MET A 84 -6.89 -36.93 -12.06
N GLU A 85 -5.78 -37.32 -11.44
CA GLU A 85 -5.67 -38.50 -10.60
C GLU A 85 -5.50 -38.12 -9.12
N ARG A 86 -5.90 -39.04 -8.22
CA ARG A 86 -5.68 -38.84 -6.78
C ARG A 86 -4.35 -39.47 -6.39
N MET A 87 -3.48 -38.67 -5.79
CA MET A 87 -2.23 -39.14 -5.19
C MET A 87 -2.49 -39.72 -3.80
N SER A 88 -1.65 -40.67 -3.37
CA SER A 88 -1.73 -41.33 -2.05
C SER A 88 -0.93 -40.60 -0.96
N ASP A 89 -0.38 -39.42 -1.29
CA ASP A 89 0.56 -38.70 -0.43
C ASP A 89 -0.09 -38.05 0.79
N CYS A 90 0.76 -37.69 1.75
CA CYS A 90 0.36 -36.96 2.95
C CYS A 90 -0.29 -35.61 2.57
N PRO A 91 -1.41 -35.22 3.19
CA PRO A 91 -2.04 -33.93 2.94
C PRO A 91 -1.08 -32.77 3.27
N GLU A 92 -1.03 -31.79 2.37
CA GLU A 92 -0.23 -30.58 2.53
C GLU A 92 -0.77 -29.69 3.66
N ASN A 93 0.13 -29.14 4.47
CA ASN A 93 -0.23 -28.22 5.56
C ASN A 93 -0.42 -26.79 5.03
N LEU A 94 -1.67 -26.40 4.78
CA LEU A 94 -2.03 -25.05 4.31
C LEU A 94 -2.39 -24.11 5.46
N ILE A 95 -2.08 -22.83 5.30
CA ILE A 95 -2.57 -21.75 6.18
C ILE A 95 -3.36 -20.77 5.31
N THR A 96 -4.59 -20.44 5.70
CA THR A 96 -5.47 -19.61 4.88
C THR A 96 -6.45 -18.76 5.69
N ASN A 97 -6.85 -17.62 5.13
CA ASN A 97 -7.99 -16.81 5.55
C ASN A 97 -9.19 -16.95 4.58
N ASN A 98 -9.24 -18.05 3.83
CA ASN A 98 -10.20 -18.36 2.75
C ASN A 98 -10.09 -17.48 1.48
N VAL A 99 -9.16 -16.52 1.44
CA VAL A 99 -8.85 -15.71 0.25
C VAL A 99 -7.41 -15.93 -0.21
N LEU A 100 -6.45 -15.82 0.70
CA LEU A 100 -5.06 -16.16 0.47
C LEU A 100 -4.71 -17.49 1.11
N VAL A 101 -3.80 -18.21 0.48
CA VAL A 101 -3.29 -19.50 0.92
C VAL A 101 -1.76 -19.43 0.94
N ALA A 102 -1.19 -19.67 2.11
CA ALA A 102 0.22 -19.95 2.26
C ALA A 102 0.43 -21.46 2.12
N ARG A 103 1.16 -21.85 1.07
CA ARG A 103 1.57 -23.22 0.81
C ARG A 103 2.62 -23.70 1.80
N GLU A 104 2.79 -25.01 1.89
CA GLU A 104 3.85 -25.61 2.68
C GLU A 104 5.20 -25.40 2.00
N LEU A 105 6.20 -24.87 2.73
CA LEU A 105 7.56 -24.73 2.20
C LEU A 105 8.51 -25.73 2.80
N SER A 106 9.39 -26.19 1.93
CA SER A 106 10.64 -26.84 2.30
C SER A 106 11.81 -25.88 2.03
N CYS A 107 12.84 -26.07 2.83
CA CYS A 107 14.07 -25.31 2.84
C CYS A 107 15.20 -26.28 2.47
N LEU A 108 16.00 -25.96 1.46
CA LEU A 108 17.19 -26.73 1.08
C LEU A 108 18.45 -25.95 1.46
N ASP A 109 19.19 -26.46 2.43
CA ASP A 109 20.51 -25.95 2.80
C ASP A 109 21.59 -26.66 1.98
N VAL A 110 22.45 -25.88 1.34
CA VAL A 110 23.60 -26.36 0.57
C VAL A 110 24.86 -25.79 1.20
N ARG A 111 25.73 -26.63 1.74
CA ARG A 111 27.00 -26.22 2.37
C ARG A 111 28.17 -26.75 1.57
N LEU A 112 29.21 -25.93 1.46
CA LEU A 112 30.48 -26.37 0.88
C LEU A 112 31.25 -27.18 1.93
N ASP A 113 31.64 -28.41 1.58
CA ASP A 113 32.44 -29.23 2.49
C ASP A 113 33.93 -28.91 2.32
N ASN A 114 34.51 -28.25 3.33
CA ASN A 114 35.92 -27.87 3.35
C ASN A 114 36.84 -28.98 3.88
N THR A 115 36.31 -30.15 4.30
CA THR A 115 37.06 -31.15 5.08
C THR A 115 37.91 -32.14 4.27
N GLY A 116 38.07 -31.96 2.95
CA GLY A 116 38.86 -32.87 2.10
C GLY A 116 39.68 -32.24 0.97
N SER A 117 39.64 -30.92 0.78
CA SER A 117 40.35 -30.25 -0.32
C SER A 117 41.78 -29.88 0.08
N THR A 118 42.63 -30.87 0.35
CA THR A 118 44.09 -30.69 0.44
C THR A 118 44.69 -30.53 -0.96
N ALA A 119 44.49 -29.37 -1.57
CA ALA A 119 45.35 -28.82 -2.62
C ALA A 119 44.94 -27.36 -2.85
N VAL A 120 45.59 -26.43 -2.14
CA VAL A 120 45.56 -25.01 -2.46
C VAL A 120 46.30 -24.84 -3.79
N ALA A 121 45.60 -25.06 -4.90
CA ALA A 121 46.09 -24.72 -6.24
C ALA A 121 45.67 -23.28 -6.54
N ALA A 122 46.64 -22.45 -6.92
CA ALA A 122 46.54 -21.00 -7.14
C ALA A 122 45.56 -20.52 -8.25
N ASP A 123 44.65 -21.38 -8.72
CA ASP A 123 43.69 -21.10 -9.79
C ASP A 123 42.22 -21.38 -9.40
N GLN A 124 41.93 -21.76 -8.14
CA GLN A 124 40.56 -21.94 -7.62
C GLN A 124 39.79 -20.61 -7.40
N ASP A 125 40.50 -19.48 -7.28
CA ASP A 125 39.90 -18.13 -7.14
C ASP A 125 39.12 -17.66 -8.39
N LYS A 126 38.98 -18.50 -9.41
CA LYS A 126 38.33 -18.17 -10.71
C LYS A 126 37.17 -19.10 -11.08
N LEU A 127 36.80 -20.03 -10.21
CA LEU A 127 35.66 -20.93 -10.42
C LEU A 127 34.41 -20.36 -9.72
N GLU A 128 33.34 -20.22 -10.49
CA GLU A 128 32.03 -19.78 -10.01
C GLU A 128 31.10 -20.99 -9.92
N LEU A 129 30.58 -21.26 -8.72
CA LEU A 129 29.54 -22.25 -8.48
C LEU A 129 28.18 -21.64 -8.80
N GLU A 130 27.44 -22.26 -9.71
CA GLU A 130 26.06 -21.91 -10.02
C GLU A 130 25.15 -23.05 -9.55
N LEU A 131 24.19 -22.71 -8.70
CA LEU A 131 23.15 -23.60 -8.18
C LEU A 131 21.78 -23.09 -8.65
N VAL A 132 21.01 -23.94 -9.30
CA VAL A 132 19.70 -23.61 -9.86
C VAL A 132 18.66 -24.59 -9.28
N LEU A 133 17.64 -24.05 -8.62
CA LEU A 133 16.47 -24.78 -8.16
C LEU A 133 15.21 -24.12 -8.73
N LYS A 134 14.76 -24.58 -9.89
CA LYS A 134 13.63 -23.96 -10.58
C LYS A 134 12.34 -24.06 -9.75
N GLY A 135 11.67 -22.92 -9.59
CA GLY A 135 10.45 -22.80 -8.79
C GLY A 135 10.68 -22.47 -7.31
N SER A 136 11.93 -22.41 -6.86
CA SER A 136 12.25 -21.78 -5.58
C SER A 136 12.16 -20.25 -5.66
N TYR A 137 12.10 -19.57 -4.52
CA TYR A 137 12.13 -18.12 -4.44
C TYR A 137 13.42 -17.52 -5.02
N GLU A 138 14.56 -18.13 -4.70
CA GLU A 138 15.87 -17.68 -5.18
C GLU A 138 16.10 -18.00 -6.66
N ASP A 139 15.46 -19.06 -7.18
CA ASP A 139 15.64 -19.68 -8.49
C ASP A 139 17.08 -20.10 -8.82
N THR A 140 18.01 -19.16 -8.86
CA THR A 140 19.42 -19.35 -9.19
C THR A 140 20.30 -18.56 -8.21
N GLN A 141 21.30 -19.22 -7.63
CA GLN A 141 22.33 -18.58 -6.80
C GLN A 141 23.71 -18.89 -7.38
N THR A 142 24.54 -17.86 -7.53
CA THR A 142 25.94 -18.01 -7.94
C THR A 142 26.90 -17.48 -6.88
N SER A 143 28.07 -18.10 -6.76
CA SER A 143 29.14 -17.59 -5.92
C SER A 143 30.51 -18.05 -6.38
N THR A 144 31.51 -17.19 -6.22
CA THR A 144 32.92 -17.56 -6.34
C THR A 144 33.33 -18.49 -5.19
N LEU A 145 34.01 -19.58 -5.53
CA LEU A 145 34.53 -20.52 -4.54
C LEU A 145 35.38 -19.79 -3.48
N GLY A 146 35.06 -20.02 -2.20
CA GLY A 146 35.72 -19.38 -1.05
C GLY A 146 35.03 -18.11 -0.52
N THR A 147 34.11 -17.49 -1.27
CA THR A 147 33.38 -16.28 -0.81
C THR A 147 32.09 -16.61 -0.04
N ALA A 148 31.30 -17.56 -0.54
CA ALA A 148 30.13 -18.08 0.18
C ALA A 148 30.37 -19.52 0.64
N SER A 149 30.01 -19.81 1.90
CA SER A 149 30.14 -21.14 2.51
C SER A 149 28.82 -21.92 2.57
N ALA A 150 27.68 -21.23 2.39
CA ALA A 150 26.35 -21.82 2.46
C ALA A 150 25.35 -21.08 1.57
N PHE A 151 24.40 -21.84 1.02
CA PHE A 151 23.26 -21.37 0.25
C PHE A 151 21.99 -21.96 0.85
N ARG A 152 20.89 -21.23 0.71
CA ARG A 152 19.57 -21.67 1.16
C ARG A 152 18.57 -21.41 0.06
N PHE A 153 17.74 -22.41 -0.23
CA PHE A 153 16.64 -22.29 -1.18
C PHE A 153 15.30 -22.55 -0.50
N HIS A 154 14.30 -21.74 -0.81
CA HIS A 154 12.93 -21.89 -0.32
C HIS A 154 12.00 -22.27 -1.47
N TYR A 155 11.35 -23.43 -1.37
CA TYR A 155 10.49 -23.96 -2.44
C TYR A 155 9.26 -24.63 -1.85
N MET A 156 8.22 -24.80 -2.67
CA MET A 156 7.01 -25.48 -2.24
C MET A 156 7.29 -26.97 -2.00
N ALA A 157 6.90 -27.51 -0.85
CA ALA A 157 7.12 -28.92 -0.51
C ALA A 157 6.43 -29.88 -1.50
N ALA A 158 5.28 -29.44 -2.03
CA ALA A 158 4.48 -30.17 -3.00
C ALA A 158 5.07 -30.13 -4.44
N GLN A 159 6.17 -29.41 -4.66
CA GLN A 159 6.76 -29.29 -5.99
C GLN A 159 7.74 -30.43 -6.25
N GLU A 160 7.59 -31.12 -7.38
CA GLU A 160 8.68 -31.91 -7.96
C GLU A 160 9.77 -30.94 -8.42
N ALA A 161 10.88 -30.92 -7.67
CA ALA A 161 11.97 -29.99 -7.89
C ALA A 161 13.30 -30.74 -7.93
N GLU A 162 14.23 -30.21 -8.71
CA GLU A 162 15.57 -30.76 -8.87
C GLU A 162 16.59 -29.66 -8.67
N LEU A 163 17.58 -29.90 -7.81
CA LEU A 163 18.72 -29.02 -7.68
C LEU A 163 19.69 -29.32 -8.81
N SER A 164 20.04 -28.30 -9.60
CA SER A 164 21.08 -28.34 -10.61
C SER A 164 22.31 -27.57 -10.15
N GLY A 165 23.50 -28.13 -10.35
CA GLY A 165 24.76 -27.51 -9.96
C GLY A 165 25.81 -27.63 -11.05
N CYS A 166 26.50 -26.53 -11.36
CA CYS A 166 27.64 -26.52 -12.29
C CYS A 166 28.76 -25.57 -11.85
N LEU A 167 29.98 -25.81 -12.36
CA LEU A 167 31.15 -24.97 -12.11
C LEU A 167 31.55 -24.22 -13.38
N ARG A 168 31.52 -22.89 -13.35
CA ARG A 168 31.90 -22.04 -14.49
C ARG A 168 33.29 -21.47 -14.29
N SER A 169 34.08 -21.39 -15.38
CA SER A 169 35.38 -20.72 -15.38
C SER A 169 35.29 -19.35 -16.06
N SER A 170 35.93 -18.34 -15.48
CA SER A 170 35.87 -16.94 -15.96
C SER A 170 36.43 -16.68 -17.37
N LYS A 171 37.06 -17.66 -18.03
CA LYS A 171 37.67 -17.51 -19.37
C LYS A 171 36.68 -17.65 -20.55
N THR A 172 35.39 -17.88 -20.31
CA THR A 172 34.40 -18.16 -21.38
C THR A 172 33.32 -17.08 -21.49
N LYS A 173 33.70 -15.85 -21.89
CA LYS A 173 32.77 -14.79 -22.34
C LYS A 173 32.85 -14.54 -23.86
N GLY A 174 33.10 -15.59 -24.65
CA GLY A 174 33.18 -15.54 -26.12
C GLY A 174 32.27 -16.57 -26.79
N TRP A 175 31.76 -16.23 -27.98
CA TRP A 175 30.67 -16.83 -28.78
C TRP A 175 30.78 -18.33 -29.17
N ASN A 176 31.50 -19.19 -28.45
CA ASN A 176 31.49 -20.64 -28.69
C ASN A 176 31.20 -21.39 -27.38
N SER A 177 29.91 -21.62 -27.09
CA SER A 177 29.43 -22.41 -25.95
C SER A 177 29.60 -23.91 -26.22
N GLY A 178 30.73 -24.48 -25.81
CA GLY A 178 30.98 -25.92 -25.99
C GLY A 178 31.61 -26.67 -24.82
N ASN A 179 32.20 -25.99 -23.83
CA ASN A 179 32.87 -26.66 -22.70
C ASN A 179 32.24 -26.23 -21.36
N SER A 180 30.96 -26.53 -21.16
CA SER A 180 30.37 -26.60 -19.82
C SER A 180 30.97 -27.80 -19.08
N THR A 181 31.49 -27.57 -17.88
CA THR A 181 31.94 -28.63 -16.97
C THR A 181 30.73 -29.50 -16.56
N GLY A 182 30.96 -30.71 -16.06
CA GLY A 182 29.89 -31.68 -15.81
C GLY A 182 28.78 -31.13 -14.90
N HIS A 183 27.53 -31.34 -15.31
CA HIS A 183 26.35 -30.88 -14.60
C HIS A 183 25.88 -31.94 -13.60
N LEU A 184 25.61 -31.52 -12.37
CA LEU A 184 24.97 -32.36 -11.36
C LEU A 184 23.48 -32.02 -11.29
N THR A 185 22.62 -33.03 -11.25
CA THR A 185 21.19 -32.87 -10.99
C THR A 185 20.78 -33.80 -9.85
N VAL A 186 20.13 -33.26 -8.83
CA VAL A 186 19.66 -33.99 -7.65
C VAL A 186 18.16 -33.78 -7.51
N PRO A 187 17.33 -34.80 -7.79
CA PRO A 187 15.90 -34.75 -7.51
C PRO A 187 15.65 -34.62 -6.01
N LEU A 188 14.87 -33.64 -5.58
CA LEU A 188 14.64 -33.40 -4.15
C LEU A 188 13.80 -34.51 -3.49
N THR A 189 13.02 -35.26 -4.27
CA THR A 189 12.32 -36.48 -3.82
C THR A 189 13.27 -37.59 -3.36
N SER A 190 14.53 -37.57 -3.81
CA SER A 190 15.56 -38.52 -3.37
C SER A 190 16.13 -38.18 -1.98
N LEU A 191 15.93 -36.96 -1.49
CA LEU A 191 16.43 -36.50 -0.20
C LEU A 191 15.40 -36.81 0.89
N ALA A 192 15.76 -37.69 1.83
CA ALA A 192 14.95 -37.90 3.01
C ALA A 192 14.99 -36.65 3.90
N MET A 193 13.82 -36.13 4.27
CA MET A 193 13.70 -34.93 5.11
C MET A 193 14.54 -35.05 6.39
N GLY A 194 15.32 -34.00 6.67
CA GLY A 194 16.22 -33.90 7.81
C GLY A 194 17.53 -34.68 7.69
N LYS A 195 17.72 -35.50 6.66
CA LYS A 195 18.99 -36.21 6.41
C LYS A 195 19.91 -35.38 5.52
N GLU A 196 21.21 -35.48 5.81
CA GLU A 196 22.26 -34.82 5.07
C GLU A 196 22.82 -35.77 4.00
N VAL A 197 22.98 -35.26 2.78
CA VAL A 197 23.48 -36.02 1.62
C VAL A 197 24.66 -35.27 1.02
N THR A 198 25.78 -35.95 0.84
CA THR A 198 26.97 -35.38 0.19
C THR A 198 26.97 -35.71 -1.29
N VAL A 199 27.20 -34.71 -2.13
CA VAL A 199 27.27 -34.87 -3.58
C VAL A 199 28.48 -34.13 -4.14
N ASP A 200 29.15 -34.73 -5.13
CA ASP A 200 30.37 -34.18 -5.72
C ASP A 200 30.05 -33.54 -7.09
N ILE A 201 30.36 -32.25 -7.24
CA ILE A 201 30.28 -31.57 -8.53
C ILE A 201 31.61 -31.73 -9.26
N PRO A 202 31.62 -32.33 -10.47
CA PRO A 202 32.85 -32.54 -11.22
C PRO A 202 33.42 -31.20 -11.71
N ALA A 203 34.72 -30.98 -11.47
CA ALA A 203 35.45 -29.84 -12.01
C ALA A 203 36.34 -30.29 -13.18
N THR A 204 36.42 -29.49 -14.25
CA THR A 204 37.36 -29.77 -15.35
C THR A 204 38.77 -29.37 -14.91
N ASN A 205 39.69 -30.34 -14.86
CA ASN A 205 41.09 -30.18 -14.46
C ASN A 205 41.35 -29.83 -12.98
N ALA A 206 40.39 -30.11 -12.08
CA ALA A 206 40.54 -29.97 -10.62
C ALA A 206 39.76 -31.08 -9.88
N PRO A 207 40.08 -31.40 -8.62
CA PRO A 207 39.23 -32.27 -7.81
C PRO A 207 37.83 -31.67 -7.69
N GLY A 208 36.80 -32.51 -7.78
CA GLY A 208 35.40 -32.08 -7.68
C GLY A 208 35.10 -31.38 -6.36
N VAL A 209 34.10 -30.49 -6.37
CA VAL A 209 33.67 -29.74 -5.19
C VAL A 209 32.57 -30.54 -4.48
N LYS A 210 32.78 -30.82 -3.20
CA LYS A 210 31.81 -31.55 -2.38
C LYS A 210 30.78 -30.61 -1.78
N LEU A 211 29.50 -30.93 -1.96
CA LEU A 211 28.37 -30.22 -1.39
C LEU A 211 27.63 -31.11 -0.40
N GLN A 212 27.32 -30.57 0.77
CA GLN A 212 26.41 -31.17 1.74
C GLN A 212 25.03 -30.55 1.56
N LEU A 213 24.05 -31.39 1.25
CA LEU A 213 22.66 -31.01 1.01
C LEU A 213 21.79 -31.48 2.16
N LYS A 214 20.97 -30.58 2.70
CA LYS A 214 19.99 -30.93 3.74
C LYS A 214 18.64 -30.28 3.45
N ALA A 215 17.63 -31.10 3.21
CA ALA A 215 16.25 -30.64 3.04
C ALA A 215 15.52 -30.67 4.40
N GLU A 216 14.88 -29.57 4.77
CA GLU A 216 14.12 -29.44 6.02
C GLU A 216 12.77 -28.77 5.77
N SER A 217 11.79 -29.04 6.64
CA SER A 217 10.54 -28.29 6.61
C SER A 217 10.80 -26.89 7.14
N CYS A 218 10.34 -25.86 6.42
CA CYS A 218 10.43 -24.51 6.96
C CYS A 218 9.44 -24.33 8.13
N PRO A 219 9.68 -23.39 9.06
CA PRO A 219 8.75 -23.09 10.14
C PRO A 219 7.34 -22.76 9.65
N LYS A 220 6.33 -23.23 10.38
CA LYS A 220 4.91 -22.98 10.05
C LYS A 220 4.45 -21.55 10.37
N GLU A 221 5.20 -20.82 11.19
CA GLU A 221 4.84 -19.45 11.58
C GLU A 221 5.01 -18.48 10.40
N LEU A 222 3.98 -17.68 10.14
CA LEU A 222 3.98 -16.65 9.11
C LEU A 222 4.36 -15.31 9.73
N ALA A 223 5.19 -14.54 9.01
CA ALA A 223 5.41 -13.13 9.34
C ALA A 223 4.26 -12.24 8.83
N VAL A 224 3.50 -12.73 7.84
CA VAL A 224 2.27 -12.11 7.35
C VAL A 224 1.09 -12.67 8.14
N HIS A 225 0.34 -11.79 8.81
CA HIS A 225 -0.93 -12.11 9.43
C HIS A 225 -2.01 -12.23 8.37
N LEU A 226 -2.64 -13.40 8.28
CA LEU A 226 -3.78 -13.66 7.39
C LEU A 226 -5.08 -13.69 8.21
N GLY A 227 -5.91 -12.65 8.06
CA GLY A 227 -7.19 -12.51 8.73
C GLY A 227 -7.90 -11.21 8.35
N PHE A 228 -9.24 -11.24 8.30
CA PHE A 228 -10.08 -10.06 8.01
C PHE A 228 -10.45 -9.28 9.28
N ASP A 229 -10.32 -9.89 10.45
CA ASP A 229 -10.54 -9.25 11.74
C ASP A 229 -9.41 -8.28 12.12
N LEU A 230 -9.68 -7.45 13.12
CA LEU A 230 -8.67 -6.61 13.78
C LEU A 230 -7.59 -7.48 14.45
N CYS A 231 -6.33 -7.05 14.34
CA CYS A 231 -5.24 -7.71 15.04
C CYS A 231 -5.39 -7.62 16.57
N ALA A 232 -4.70 -8.52 17.29
CA ALA A 232 -4.76 -8.56 18.75
C ALA A 232 -4.33 -7.23 19.40
N LYS A 233 -3.37 -6.51 18.80
CA LYS A 233 -2.90 -5.21 19.31
C LYS A 233 -3.97 -4.12 19.19
N GLU A 234 -4.70 -4.07 18.07
CA GLU A 234 -5.81 -3.12 17.90
C GLU A 234 -6.98 -3.45 18.84
N LYS A 235 -7.31 -4.74 19.03
CA LYS A 235 -8.32 -5.17 20.01
C LYS A 235 -7.95 -4.77 21.45
N ALA A 236 -6.67 -4.93 21.83
CA ALA A 236 -6.17 -4.50 23.13
C ALA A 236 -6.19 -2.97 23.28
N PHE A 237 -5.83 -2.24 22.22
CA PHE A 237 -5.97 -0.77 22.17
C PHE A 237 -7.41 -0.32 22.38
N LEU A 238 -8.38 -0.96 21.70
CA LEU A 238 -9.78 -0.59 21.80
C LEU A 238 -10.30 -0.68 23.24
N SER A 239 -9.95 -1.74 23.97
CA SER A 239 -10.37 -1.87 25.38
C SER A 239 -9.81 -0.73 26.25
N LYS A 240 -8.55 -0.35 26.05
CA LYS A 240 -7.93 0.78 26.75
C LYS A 240 -8.55 2.12 26.34
N ARG A 241 -8.68 2.37 25.04
CA ARG A 241 -9.21 3.62 24.49
C ARG A 241 -10.66 3.84 24.91
N LYS A 242 -11.48 2.80 24.93
CA LYS A 242 -12.87 2.89 25.37
C LYS A 242 -13.03 3.36 26.82
N GLN A 243 -12.07 3.08 27.70
CA GLN A 243 -12.09 3.61 29.07
C GLN A 243 -11.90 5.13 29.08
N VAL A 244 -10.98 5.64 28.25
CA VAL A 244 -10.75 7.08 28.07
C VAL A 244 -11.99 7.74 27.46
N VAL A 245 -12.53 7.16 26.38
CA VAL A 245 -13.73 7.64 25.68
C VAL A 245 -14.94 7.65 26.61
N ALA A 246 -15.16 6.60 27.43
CA ALA A 246 -16.26 6.53 28.39
C ALA A 246 -16.23 7.71 29.37
N LYS A 247 -15.04 8.00 29.93
CA LYS A 247 -14.85 9.11 30.87
C LYS A 247 -15.08 10.45 30.20
N ALA A 248 -14.53 10.65 28.99
CA ALA A 248 -14.68 11.89 28.24
C ALA A 248 -16.14 12.13 27.84
N LEU A 249 -16.86 11.11 27.35
CA LEU A 249 -18.28 11.19 27.01
C LEU A 249 -19.15 11.51 28.22
N LYS A 250 -18.87 10.91 29.38
CA LYS A 250 -19.58 11.22 30.62
C LYS A 250 -19.46 12.71 30.97
N GLN A 251 -18.26 13.27 30.86
CA GLN A 251 -18.01 14.68 31.15
C GLN A 251 -18.63 15.60 30.08
N ALA A 252 -18.44 15.30 28.80
CA ALA A 252 -18.91 16.14 27.70
C ALA A 252 -20.44 16.17 27.58
N LEU A 253 -21.11 15.03 27.81
CA LEU A 253 -22.56 14.92 27.72
C LEU A 253 -23.29 15.11 29.05
N GLN A 254 -22.55 15.24 30.17
CA GLN A 254 -23.07 15.32 31.54
C GLN A 254 -23.96 14.13 31.89
N LEU A 255 -23.44 12.91 31.70
CA LEU A 255 -24.19 11.68 31.95
C LEU A 255 -24.26 11.35 33.44
N ASP A 256 -25.41 10.88 33.90
CA ASP A 256 -25.67 10.55 35.31
C ASP A 256 -24.91 9.31 35.81
N ARG A 257 -24.50 8.41 34.90
CA ARG A 257 -23.84 7.14 35.21
C ARG A 257 -22.59 6.93 34.37
N ASP A 258 -21.74 6.01 34.83
CA ASP A 258 -20.62 5.52 34.04
C ASP A 258 -21.10 4.61 32.91
N LEU A 259 -20.47 4.74 31.74
CA LEU A 259 -20.76 3.92 30.56
C LEU A 259 -20.07 2.56 30.65
N GLN A 260 -20.79 1.50 30.27
CA GLN A 260 -20.21 0.18 30.08
C GLN A 260 -19.46 0.10 28.73
N GLU A 261 -18.49 -0.80 28.60
CA GLU A 261 -17.62 -0.89 27.41
C GLU A 261 -18.38 -1.15 26.10
N ASP A 262 -19.51 -1.85 26.15
CA ASP A 262 -20.41 -2.13 25.03
C ASP A 262 -21.29 -0.93 24.64
N GLU A 263 -21.58 -0.04 25.59
CA GLU A 263 -22.35 1.19 25.39
C GLU A 263 -21.50 2.31 24.76
N VAL A 264 -20.18 2.26 24.88
CA VAL A 264 -19.27 3.30 24.34
C VAL A 264 -19.31 3.31 22.80
N PRO A 265 -19.79 4.40 22.17
CA PRO A 265 -19.78 4.52 20.72
C PRO A 265 -18.35 4.68 20.18
N VAL A 266 -18.11 4.09 19.01
CA VAL A 266 -16.85 4.21 18.29
C VAL A 266 -16.93 5.43 17.37
N VAL A 267 -16.17 6.47 17.71
CA VAL A 267 -16.09 7.73 16.96
C VAL A 267 -14.82 7.75 16.12
N GLY A 268 -14.93 8.12 14.85
CA GLY A 268 -13.80 8.30 13.93
C GLY A 268 -13.66 9.74 13.46
N ILE A 269 -12.43 10.24 13.34
CA ILE A 269 -12.11 11.41 12.51
C ILE A 269 -11.65 10.90 11.15
N MET A 270 -12.23 11.44 10.07
CA MET A 270 -11.84 11.16 8.70
C MET A 270 -11.38 12.46 8.04
N ALA A 271 -10.11 12.54 7.65
CA ALA A 271 -9.53 13.72 7.01
C ALA A 271 -9.19 13.43 5.53
N THR A 272 -9.53 14.37 4.63
CA THR A 272 -9.17 14.29 3.20
C THR A 272 -7.76 14.82 2.93
N GLY A 273 -7.30 14.71 1.69
CA GLY A 273 -6.04 15.31 1.23
C GLY A 273 -6.18 16.78 0.83
N GLY A 274 -5.04 17.42 0.55
CA GLY A 274 -4.98 18.82 0.13
C GLY A 274 -3.69 19.57 0.51
N GLY A 275 -2.54 18.88 0.53
CA GLY A 275 -1.24 19.50 0.82
C GLY A 275 -1.18 20.25 2.17
N ALA A 276 -0.46 21.38 2.19
CA ALA A 276 -0.29 22.18 3.40
C ALA A 276 -1.59 22.82 3.91
N ARG A 277 -2.59 22.99 3.03
CA ARG A 277 -3.92 23.47 3.41
C ARG A 277 -4.63 22.45 4.29
N ALA A 278 -4.66 21.18 3.87
CA ALA A 278 -5.20 20.09 4.68
C ALA A 278 -4.46 19.96 6.01
N MET A 279 -3.12 20.02 5.98
CA MET A 279 -2.27 19.99 7.18
C MET A 279 -2.67 21.09 8.19
N THR A 280 -2.71 22.35 7.73
CA THR A 280 -3.01 23.53 8.56
C THR A 280 -4.43 23.50 9.11
N SER A 281 -5.42 23.17 8.26
CA SER A 281 -6.82 23.11 8.65
C SER A 281 -7.08 22.00 9.67
N LEU A 282 -6.46 20.83 9.49
CA LEU A 282 -6.54 19.71 10.42
C LEU A 282 -6.00 20.06 11.82
N TYR A 283 -4.91 20.82 11.91
CA TYR A 283 -4.43 21.34 13.20
C TYR A 283 -5.50 22.18 13.91
N GLY A 284 -6.23 23.02 13.18
CA GLY A 284 -7.30 23.85 13.72
C GLY A 284 -8.50 23.01 14.20
N HIS A 285 -8.91 22.01 13.43
CA HIS A 285 -9.98 21.10 13.85
C HIS A 285 -9.61 20.28 15.09
N LEU A 286 -8.39 19.75 15.18
CA LEU A 286 -7.91 19.03 16.36
C LEU A 286 -7.82 19.95 17.59
N LEU A 287 -7.36 21.19 17.41
CA LEU A 287 -7.34 22.21 18.46
C LEU A 287 -8.75 22.48 19.01
N ALA A 288 -9.74 22.63 18.13
CA ALA A 288 -11.12 22.82 18.54
C ALA A 288 -11.65 21.61 19.32
N LEU A 289 -11.48 20.39 18.80
CA LEU A 289 -11.90 19.19 19.51
C LEU A 289 -11.22 19.04 20.88
N GLN A 290 -9.96 19.45 21.01
CA GLN A 290 -9.26 19.47 22.30
C GLN A 290 -9.86 20.50 23.26
N LYS A 291 -10.10 21.74 22.81
CA LYS A 291 -10.74 22.81 23.63
C LYS A 291 -12.12 22.41 24.11
N LEU A 292 -12.89 21.70 23.28
CA LEU A 292 -14.22 21.22 23.61
C LEU A 292 -14.21 19.96 24.51
N GLY A 293 -13.05 19.37 24.78
CA GLY A 293 -12.95 18.09 25.51
C GLY A 293 -13.48 16.89 24.73
N LEU A 294 -13.61 17.01 23.41
CA LEU A 294 -14.19 16.00 22.53
C LEU A 294 -13.13 15.14 21.82
N LEU A 295 -11.86 15.56 21.80
CA LEU A 295 -10.79 14.77 21.21
C LEU A 295 -10.59 13.41 21.92
N ASP A 296 -10.79 13.38 23.23
CA ASP A 296 -10.75 12.13 24.02
C ASP A 296 -11.93 11.20 23.74
N CYS A 297 -12.99 11.68 23.09
CA CYS A 297 -14.11 10.85 22.65
C CYS A 297 -13.81 10.08 21.35
N VAL A 298 -12.72 10.40 20.65
CA VAL A 298 -12.37 9.83 19.34
C VAL A 298 -11.60 8.52 19.51
N THR A 299 -11.99 7.45 18.81
CA THR A 299 -11.29 6.16 18.82
C THR A 299 -10.32 6.03 17.65
N TYR A 300 -10.75 6.41 16.44
CA TYR A 300 -9.97 6.28 15.21
C TYR A 300 -9.71 7.63 14.55
N PHE A 301 -8.56 7.79 13.92
CA PHE A 301 -8.20 8.99 13.19
C PHE A 301 -7.55 8.62 11.85
N SER A 302 -8.31 8.71 10.75
CA SER A 302 -7.82 8.41 9.41
C SER A 302 -7.46 9.66 8.60
N GLY A 303 -6.44 9.53 7.75
CA GLY A 303 -6.01 10.60 6.86
C GLY A 303 -5.26 10.10 5.63
N ILE A 304 -5.25 10.93 4.59
CA ILE A 304 -4.52 10.74 3.33
C ILE A 304 -3.80 12.02 2.93
N SER A 305 -2.77 11.91 2.10
CA SER A 305 -2.03 13.06 1.53
C SER A 305 -1.61 14.06 2.61
N GLY A 306 -1.77 15.37 2.37
CA GLY A 306 -1.36 16.43 3.31
C GLY A 306 -1.84 16.29 4.76
N SER A 307 -2.96 15.61 5.02
CA SER A 307 -3.42 15.34 6.39
C SER A 307 -2.49 14.40 7.16
N THR A 308 -1.78 13.51 6.46
CA THR A 308 -0.83 12.60 7.10
C THR A 308 0.36 13.33 7.69
N TRP A 309 0.70 14.54 7.24
CA TRP A 309 1.80 15.34 7.76
C TRP A 309 1.50 15.82 9.19
N THR A 310 0.27 16.33 9.40
CA THR A 310 -0.21 16.70 10.74
C THR A 310 -0.20 15.50 11.67
N MET A 311 -0.71 14.36 11.18
CA MET A 311 -0.72 13.11 11.95
C MET A 311 0.70 12.66 12.28
N ALA A 312 1.60 12.49 11.31
CA ALA A 312 2.96 12.02 11.53
C ALA A 312 3.72 12.89 12.54
N HIS A 313 3.62 14.21 12.43
CA HIS A 313 4.22 15.14 13.38
C HIS A 313 3.64 14.99 14.79
N LEU A 314 2.30 14.94 14.94
CA LEU A 314 1.66 14.81 16.25
C LEU A 314 1.97 13.49 16.93
N TYR A 315 1.86 12.37 16.21
CA TYR A 315 2.13 11.04 16.77
C TYR A 315 3.61 10.76 17.03
N GLY A 316 4.51 11.69 16.68
CA GLY A 316 5.88 11.72 17.18
C GLY A 316 5.99 12.03 18.68
N ASP A 317 4.97 12.64 19.29
CA ASP A 317 4.83 12.83 20.74
C ASP A 317 3.80 11.83 21.31
N PRO A 318 4.19 10.89 22.20
CA PRO A 318 3.28 9.93 22.80
C PRO A 318 2.08 10.56 23.54
N GLU A 319 2.17 11.80 23.98
CA GLU A 319 1.13 12.48 24.78
C GLU A 319 0.47 13.65 24.04
N TRP A 320 0.54 13.68 22.70
CA TRP A 320 0.16 14.85 21.91
C TRP A 320 -1.27 15.36 22.16
N SER A 321 -2.27 14.48 22.30
CA SER A 321 -3.66 14.91 22.53
C SER A 321 -3.91 15.39 23.95
N GLN A 322 -3.01 15.02 24.88
CA GLN A 322 -3.07 15.35 26.31
C GLN A 322 -2.28 16.63 26.64
N ARG A 323 -1.55 17.18 25.67
CA ARG A 323 -0.77 18.43 25.77
C ARG A 323 -1.39 19.53 24.93
N ASP A 324 -1.09 20.79 25.25
CA ASP A 324 -1.58 21.93 24.47
C ASP A 324 -1.07 21.87 23.02
N LEU A 325 -2.01 21.75 22.07
CA LEU A 325 -1.72 21.68 20.63
C LEU A 325 -1.08 22.96 20.09
N LYS A 326 -1.09 24.08 20.83
CA LYS A 326 -0.40 25.32 20.42
C LYS A 326 1.09 25.14 20.17
N GLY A 327 1.76 24.22 20.88
CA GLY A 327 3.18 23.91 20.67
C GLY A 327 3.45 23.35 19.27
N PRO A 328 2.87 22.19 18.91
CA PRO A 328 2.95 21.62 17.57
C PRO A 328 2.47 22.57 16.46
N ILE A 329 1.41 23.35 16.71
CA ILE A 329 0.89 24.35 15.76
C ILE A 329 1.92 25.44 15.49
N ARG A 330 2.54 25.99 16.55
CA ARG A 330 3.59 27.00 16.40
C ARG A 330 4.77 26.45 15.62
N TYR A 331 5.18 25.21 15.88
CA TYR A 331 6.23 24.54 15.13
C TYR A 331 5.90 24.46 13.63
N ALA A 332 4.69 24.00 13.28
CA ALA A 332 4.24 23.90 11.89
C ALA A 332 4.18 25.28 11.23
N ARG A 333 3.66 26.30 11.93
CA ARG A 333 3.60 27.69 11.46
C ARG A 333 4.99 28.24 11.10
N GLU A 334 5.95 28.10 12.01
CA GLU A 334 7.32 28.59 11.82
C GLU A 334 8.00 27.91 10.61
N HIS A 335 7.79 26.61 10.40
CA HIS A 335 8.37 25.90 9.25
C HIS A 335 7.67 26.20 7.93
N LEU A 336 6.34 26.36 7.95
CA LEU A 336 5.60 26.71 6.74
C LEU A 336 5.88 28.16 6.31
N ALA A 337 6.20 29.06 7.24
CA ALA A 337 6.59 30.45 6.96
C ALA A 337 8.02 30.60 6.39
N LYS A 338 8.94 29.68 6.67
CA LYS A 338 10.29 29.71 6.12
C LYS A 338 10.27 29.56 4.59
N GLY A 339 11.15 30.31 3.91
CA GLY A 339 11.37 30.16 2.48
C GLY A 339 11.90 28.75 2.15
N LYS A 340 11.31 28.09 1.15
CA LYS A 340 11.62 26.69 0.83
C LYS A 340 12.85 26.50 -0.06
N LEU A 341 13.49 27.59 -0.51
CA LEU A 341 14.69 27.52 -1.35
C LEU A 341 15.90 26.88 -0.64
N GLU A 342 15.99 27.00 0.69
CA GLU A 342 17.06 26.38 1.48
C GLU A 342 17.04 24.84 1.42
N ALA A 343 15.85 24.24 1.24
CA ALA A 343 15.68 22.79 1.04
C ALA A 343 16.50 22.27 -0.14
N PHE A 344 16.89 23.16 -1.03
CA PHE A 344 17.58 22.85 -2.26
C PHE A 344 19.01 23.42 -2.30
N SER A 345 19.58 23.85 -1.17
CA SER A 345 20.99 24.26 -1.15
C SER A 345 21.91 23.11 -1.64
N PRO A 346 23.07 23.39 -2.26
CA PRO A 346 23.98 22.35 -2.73
C PRO A 346 24.37 21.33 -1.65
N GLU A 347 24.54 21.78 -0.40
CA GLU A 347 24.85 20.94 0.75
C GLU A 347 23.68 20.01 1.10
N ARG A 348 22.44 20.49 1.00
CA ARG A 348 21.24 19.69 1.25
C ARG A 348 21.01 18.66 0.15
N VAL A 349 21.15 19.06 -1.12
CA VAL A 349 21.03 18.13 -2.25
C VAL A 349 22.11 17.04 -2.18
N ALA A 350 23.34 17.38 -1.80
CA ALA A 350 24.36 16.39 -1.51
C ALA A 350 23.92 15.46 -0.35
N SER A 351 23.41 15.99 0.76
CA SER A 351 22.89 15.14 1.85
C SER A 351 21.82 14.16 1.37
N TYR A 352 20.89 14.58 0.50
CA TYR A 352 19.86 13.70 -0.06
C TYR A 352 20.46 12.58 -0.92
N TYR A 353 21.42 12.91 -1.77
CA TYR A 353 22.09 11.91 -2.61
C TYR A 353 22.78 10.83 -1.77
N TRP A 354 23.51 11.23 -0.72
CA TRP A 354 24.20 10.28 0.18
C TRP A 354 23.21 9.41 0.95
N GLU A 355 22.09 9.98 1.42
CA GLU A 355 21.04 9.23 2.11
C GLU A 355 20.39 8.20 1.18
N LEU A 356 20.10 8.58 -0.07
CA LEU A 356 19.55 7.67 -1.07
C LEU A 356 20.53 6.55 -1.44
N GLU A 357 21.83 6.85 -1.57
CA GLU A 357 22.86 5.82 -1.76
C GLU A 357 22.96 4.85 -0.57
N LEU A 358 22.89 5.35 0.65
CA LEU A 358 22.90 4.53 1.85
C LEU A 358 21.69 3.60 1.89
N ARG A 359 20.50 4.11 1.55
CA ARG A 359 19.27 3.31 1.45
C ARG A 359 19.35 2.25 0.36
N ALA A 360 19.92 2.58 -0.79
CA ALA A 360 20.17 1.63 -1.86
C ALA A 360 21.08 0.49 -1.40
N LYS A 361 22.17 0.81 -0.67
CA LYS A 361 23.08 -0.18 -0.06
C LYS A 361 22.39 -1.06 0.99
N GLN A 362 21.40 -0.53 1.72
CA GLN A 362 20.57 -1.30 2.66
C GLN A 362 19.55 -2.21 1.94
N GLY A 363 19.36 -2.04 0.63
CA GLY A 363 18.49 -2.86 -0.20
C GLY A 363 17.11 -2.26 -0.45
N HIS A 364 16.91 -0.98 -0.12
CA HIS A 364 15.72 -0.25 -0.54
C HIS A 364 15.82 0.11 -2.04
N PRO A 365 14.69 0.16 -2.76
CA PRO A 365 14.64 0.82 -4.06
C PRO A 365 14.84 2.32 -3.90
N THR A 366 15.16 2.99 -5.00
CA THR A 366 15.36 4.43 -5.00
C THR A 366 14.54 5.06 -6.13
N THR A 367 13.51 5.80 -5.75
CA THR A 367 12.52 6.39 -6.66
C THR A 367 12.44 7.91 -6.49
N PHE A 368 11.60 8.57 -7.28
CA PHE A 368 11.24 9.98 -7.06
C PHE A 368 10.54 10.20 -5.72
N VAL A 369 9.78 9.21 -5.24
CA VAL A 369 9.06 9.28 -3.96
C VAL A 369 10.04 9.33 -2.78
N ASP A 370 11.15 8.59 -2.86
CA ASP A 370 12.16 8.62 -1.79
C ASP A 370 12.83 10.00 -1.70
N LEU A 371 13.10 10.65 -2.84
CA LEU A 371 13.61 12.02 -2.83
C LEU A 371 12.55 12.99 -2.30
N TRP A 372 11.30 12.86 -2.75
CA TRP A 372 10.21 13.70 -2.26
C TRP A 372 10.07 13.60 -0.73
N GLY A 373 10.15 12.40 -0.16
CA GLY A 373 10.14 12.21 1.29
C GLY A 373 11.24 12.99 2.02
N LEU A 374 12.46 13.03 1.48
CA LEU A 374 13.58 13.80 2.05
C LEU A 374 13.41 15.32 1.92
N VAL A 375 12.92 15.78 0.77
CA VAL A 375 12.63 17.19 0.53
C VAL A 375 11.50 17.64 1.45
N LEU A 376 10.41 16.87 1.53
CA LEU A 376 9.26 17.14 2.38
C LEU A 376 9.66 17.19 3.86
N GLU A 377 10.46 16.24 4.33
CA GLU A 377 10.98 16.25 5.71
C GLU A 377 11.68 17.56 6.02
N PHE A 378 12.55 18.02 5.12
CA PHE A 378 13.22 19.30 5.31
C PHE A 378 12.26 20.49 5.25
N MET A 379 11.28 20.47 4.35
CA MET A 379 10.27 21.54 4.29
C MET A 379 9.43 21.63 5.56
N LEU A 380 9.11 20.50 6.19
CA LEU A 380 8.28 20.43 7.40
C LEU A 380 9.09 20.64 8.69
N HIS A 381 10.37 20.27 8.70
CA HIS A 381 11.16 20.19 9.94
C HIS A 381 12.51 20.92 9.92
N GLY A 382 13.05 21.24 8.74
CA GLY A 382 14.39 21.83 8.57
C GLY A 382 15.55 20.92 8.99
N GLN A 383 15.28 19.69 9.41
CA GLN A 383 16.25 18.72 9.90
C GLN A 383 15.74 17.28 9.70
N VAL A 384 16.63 16.32 9.84
CA VAL A 384 16.27 14.90 9.83
C VAL A 384 15.48 14.54 11.09
N MET A 385 14.32 13.90 10.91
CA MET A 385 13.43 13.47 11.99
C MET A 385 13.46 11.95 12.10
N ASP A 386 14.26 11.38 13.03
CA ASP A 386 14.35 9.92 13.23
C ASP A 386 13.14 9.34 13.98
N GLN A 387 11.97 9.50 13.37
CA GLN A 387 10.70 8.91 13.77
C GLN A 387 10.32 7.81 12.79
N LYS A 388 9.59 6.80 13.28
CA LYS A 388 9.16 5.63 12.51
C LYS A 388 7.71 5.32 12.84
N LEU A 389 6.99 4.66 11.92
CA LEU A 389 5.58 4.32 12.13
C LEU A 389 5.41 3.39 13.34
N SER A 390 6.32 2.41 13.50
CA SER A 390 6.33 1.53 14.66
C SER A 390 6.51 2.26 16.00
N GLY A 391 7.21 3.41 15.99
CA GLY A 391 7.45 4.25 17.16
C GLY A 391 6.18 4.91 17.70
N GLN A 392 5.20 5.16 16.82
CA GLN A 392 3.91 5.73 17.22
C GLN A 392 3.09 4.80 18.13
N ARG A 393 3.48 3.53 18.28
CA ARG A 393 2.85 2.61 19.26
C ARG A 393 2.92 3.16 20.68
N ALA A 394 3.98 3.90 21.02
CA ALA A 394 4.11 4.56 22.32
C ALA A 394 2.94 5.52 22.62
N ALA A 395 2.42 6.18 21.57
CA ALA A 395 1.26 7.08 21.67
C ALA A 395 -0.07 6.36 21.91
N LEU A 396 -0.07 5.03 21.94
CA LEU A 396 -1.28 4.20 22.03
C LEU A 396 -1.24 3.23 23.22
N GLU A 397 -0.12 3.15 23.94
CA GLU A 397 0.11 2.14 24.99
C GLU A 397 -0.93 2.20 26.11
N GLN A 398 -1.45 3.40 26.42
CA GLN A 398 -2.47 3.63 27.44
C GLN A 398 -3.85 3.95 26.84
N GLY A 399 -4.00 3.89 25.50
CA GLY A 399 -5.19 4.38 24.82
C GLY A 399 -5.35 5.91 24.93
N GLN A 400 -4.26 6.63 25.18
CA GLN A 400 -4.27 8.06 25.46
C GLN A 400 -4.52 8.92 24.20
N ASN A 401 -4.20 8.42 23.01
CA ASN A 401 -4.56 9.05 21.74
C ASN A 401 -5.47 8.13 20.91
N PRO A 402 -6.22 8.67 19.91
CA PRO A 402 -6.88 7.86 18.89
C PRO A 402 -5.87 6.99 18.11
N LEU A 403 -6.33 5.90 17.47
CA LEU A 403 -5.46 5.12 16.57
C LEU A 403 -5.30 5.85 15.22
N PRO A 404 -4.08 6.21 14.79
CA PRO A 404 -3.87 6.79 13.48
C PRO A 404 -3.92 5.73 12.38
N LEU A 405 -4.65 6.05 11.31
CA LEU A 405 -4.84 5.21 10.13
C LEU A 405 -4.47 6.00 8.88
N TYR A 406 -3.38 5.62 8.23
CA TYR A 406 -2.93 6.24 6.98
C TYR A 406 -3.28 5.34 5.81
N LEU A 407 -3.64 5.90 4.67
CA LEU A 407 -4.04 5.13 3.49
C LEU A 407 -3.21 5.50 2.26
N SER A 408 -2.96 4.49 1.43
CA SER A 408 -2.50 4.63 0.05
C SER A 408 -3.22 3.62 -0.84
N LEU A 409 -2.99 3.72 -2.15
CA LEU A 409 -3.48 2.77 -3.14
C LEU A 409 -2.31 2.01 -3.77
N ASN A 410 -2.45 0.70 -3.90
CA ASN A 410 -1.61 -0.10 -4.79
C ASN A 410 -2.21 -0.10 -6.18
N VAL A 411 -1.39 0.14 -7.20
CA VAL A 411 -1.79 0.17 -8.61
C VAL A 411 -0.90 -0.75 -9.45
N LYS A 412 -1.26 -0.97 -10.72
CA LYS A 412 -0.42 -1.69 -11.69
C LYS A 412 0.20 -0.67 -12.64
N GLU A 413 1.52 -0.46 -12.53
CA GLU A 413 2.25 0.50 -13.36
C GLU A 413 2.33 0.02 -14.82
N ASN A 414 2.28 0.97 -15.78
CA ASN A 414 2.55 0.74 -17.22
C ASN A 414 1.64 -0.24 -17.95
N ASN A 415 0.42 -0.50 -17.46
CA ASN A 415 -0.57 -1.30 -18.18
C ASN A 415 -1.84 -0.49 -18.49
N LEU A 416 -2.01 -0.16 -19.78
CA LEU A 416 -3.14 0.57 -20.34
C LEU A 416 -4.50 -0.07 -20.05
N GLN A 417 -4.53 -1.40 -19.92
CA GLN A 417 -5.77 -2.16 -19.71
C GLN A 417 -6.21 -2.17 -18.24
N THR A 418 -5.38 -1.68 -17.32
CA THR A 418 -5.60 -1.78 -15.87
C THR A 418 -5.56 -0.41 -15.18
N LEU A 419 -5.88 0.67 -15.92
CA LEU A 419 -5.83 2.06 -15.43
C LEU A 419 -6.70 2.34 -14.20
N ASP A 420 -7.80 1.60 -14.06
CA ASP A 420 -8.72 1.73 -12.92
C ASP A 420 -8.46 0.69 -11.81
N PHE A 421 -7.48 -0.21 -11.98
CA PHE A 421 -7.11 -1.15 -10.93
C PHE A 421 -6.47 -0.41 -9.76
N LYS A 422 -7.07 -0.57 -8.58
CA LYS A 422 -6.60 0.05 -7.34
C LYS A 422 -6.96 -0.82 -6.14
N GLU A 423 -6.07 -0.90 -5.17
CA GLU A 423 -6.28 -1.67 -3.95
C GLU A 423 -5.86 -0.86 -2.73
N TRP A 424 -6.75 -0.73 -1.75
CA TRP A 424 -6.47 0.02 -0.53
C TRP A 424 -5.43 -0.67 0.34
N VAL A 425 -4.36 0.07 0.65
CA VAL A 425 -3.33 -0.31 1.61
C VAL A 425 -3.44 0.59 2.82
N GLU A 426 -3.71 -0.02 3.97
CA GLU A 426 -3.83 0.65 5.25
C GLU A 426 -2.52 0.56 6.04
N PHE A 427 -2.16 1.64 6.71
CA PHE A 427 -1.01 1.73 7.59
C PHE A 427 -1.46 2.16 8.98
N SER A 428 -1.02 1.42 9.99
CA SER A 428 -1.17 1.76 11.39
C SER A 428 0.15 1.50 12.12
N PRO A 429 0.34 2.00 13.35
CA PRO A 429 1.50 1.65 14.16
C PRO A 429 1.59 0.15 14.50
N TYR A 430 0.48 -0.59 14.37
CA TYR A 430 0.44 -2.03 14.67
C TYR A 430 0.73 -2.90 13.45
N GLU A 431 0.09 -2.60 12.32
CA GLU A 431 0.18 -3.37 11.10
C GLU A 431 -0.07 -2.54 9.83
N VAL A 432 0.46 -3.01 8.71
CA VAL A 432 0.32 -2.47 7.35
C VAL A 432 -0.19 -3.58 6.45
N GLY A 433 -1.23 -3.34 5.65
CA GLY A 433 -1.80 -4.42 4.85
C GLY A 433 -2.92 -4.04 3.91
N PHE A 434 -3.40 -5.05 3.18
CA PHE A 434 -4.47 -4.92 2.20
C PHE A 434 -5.82 -5.28 2.78
N LEU A 435 -6.78 -4.37 2.69
CA LEU A 435 -8.16 -4.61 3.12
C LEU A 435 -8.81 -5.75 2.31
N LYS A 436 -8.58 -5.76 0.99
CA LYS A 436 -9.12 -6.75 0.05
C LYS A 436 -8.70 -8.19 0.32
N TYR A 437 -7.45 -8.39 0.73
CA TYR A 437 -6.88 -9.72 0.92
C TYR A 437 -6.90 -10.19 2.37
N GLY A 438 -7.22 -9.32 3.33
CA GLY A 438 -7.15 -9.65 4.76
C GLY A 438 -5.74 -10.05 5.16
N ALA A 439 -4.72 -9.33 4.70
CA ALA A 439 -3.32 -9.72 4.84
C ALA A 439 -2.46 -8.53 5.25
N PHE A 440 -1.79 -8.68 6.39
CA PHE A 440 -1.10 -7.60 7.09
C PHE A 440 0.27 -8.03 7.61
N VAL A 441 1.20 -7.08 7.73
CA VAL A 441 2.51 -7.26 8.38
C VAL A 441 2.69 -6.21 9.47
N PRO A 442 3.47 -6.48 10.54
CA PRO A 442 3.91 -5.43 11.45
C PRO A 442 4.56 -4.26 10.68
N SER A 443 4.31 -3.02 11.13
CA SER A 443 4.76 -1.82 10.41
C SER A 443 6.27 -1.79 10.18
N GLU A 444 7.05 -2.30 11.14
CA GLU A 444 8.51 -2.40 11.05
C GLU A 444 9.04 -3.41 10.03
N LEU A 445 8.17 -4.27 9.48
CA LEU A 445 8.55 -5.23 8.42
C LEU A 445 8.14 -4.75 7.04
N PHE A 446 7.35 -3.67 6.92
CA PHE A 446 6.98 -3.11 5.63
C PHE A 446 8.24 -2.69 4.83
N GLY A 447 8.31 -3.12 3.56
CA GLY A 447 9.47 -2.94 2.69
C GLY A 447 10.50 -4.08 2.71
N SER A 448 10.44 -4.99 3.70
CA SER A 448 11.25 -6.22 3.72
C SER A 448 10.84 -7.19 2.61
N LYS A 449 11.68 -8.20 2.33
CA LYS A 449 11.38 -9.23 1.31
C LYS A 449 10.68 -10.43 1.92
N PHE A 450 9.64 -10.91 1.27
CA PHE A 450 8.82 -12.03 1.71
C PHE A 450 8.66 -13.08 0.62
N PHE A 451 8.35 -14.30 1.03
CA PHE A 451 7.90 -15.35 0.14
C PHE A 451 6.92 -16.26 0.87
N MET A 452 5.74 -16.47 0.28
CA MET A 452 4.69 -17.34 0.81
C MET A 452 4.36 -17.05 2.28
N GLY A 453 4.29 -15.76 2.65
CA GLY A 453 3.97 -15.28 4.00
C GLY A 453 5.13 -15.33 5.01
N ARG A 454 6.32 -15.79 4.64
CA ARG A 454 7.52 -15.83 5.49
C ARG A 454 8.48 -14.70 5.14
N LEU A 455 9.19 -14.20 6.15
CA LEU A 455 10.21 -13.16 5.98
C LEU A 455 11.50 -13.76 5.42
N MET A 456 11.89 -13.36 4.21
CA MET A 456 13.11 -13.84 3.54
C MET A 456 14.32 -12.97 3.88
N LYS A 457 14.14 -11.64 3.81
CA LYS A 457 15.19 -10.68 4.14
C LYS A 457 14.56 -9.50 4.86
N ARG A 458 14.95 -9.32 6.12
CA ARG A 458 14.59 -8.13 6.89
C ARG A 458 15.37 -6.93 6.36
N ILE A 459 14.63 -5.87 6.03
CA ILE A 459 15.17 -4.57 5.68
C ILE A 459 14.84 -3.62 6.84
N PRO A 460 15.75 -2.70 7.23
CA PRO A 460 15.45 -1.73 8.28
C PRO A 460 14.17 -0.93 8.00
N GLU A 461 13.40 -0.67 9.05
CA GLU A 461 12.20 0.15 8.93
C GLU A 461 12.59 1.56 8.46
N SER A 462 11.84 2.07 7.49
CA SER A 462 12.07 3.42 6.96
C SER A 462 11.62 4.49 7.95
N ARG A 463 12.34 5.61 7.93
CA ARG A 463 11.95 6.84 8.60
C ARG A 463 10.58 7.30 8.09
N ILE A 464 9.78 7.94 8.95
CA ILE A 464 8.37 8.27 8.67
C ILE A 464 8.21 9.14 7.41
N CYS A 465 9.19 9.99 7.10
CA CYS A 465 9.20 10.85 5.92
C CYS A 465 9.12 10.08 4.60
N PHE A 466 9.63 8.85 4.54
CA PHE A 466 9.49 8.00 3.34
C PHE A 466 8.06 7.51 3.17
N LEU A 467 7.33 7.27 4.27
CA LEU A 467 5.90 6.94 4.23
C LEU A 467 5.06 8.19 3.92
N GLU A 468 5.38 9.35 4.48
CA GLU A 468 4.75 10.63 4.11
C GLU A 468 4.98 10.98 2.64
N GLY A 469 6.16 10.62 2.11
CA GLY A 469 6.46 10.67 0.69
C GLY A 469 5.50 9.80 -0.12
N ILE A 470 5.23 8.56 0.30
CA ILE A 470 4.26 7.65 -0.37
C ILE A 470 2.83 8.21 -0.27
N TRP A 471 2.40 8.57 0.94
CA TRP A 471 1.04 9.05 1.19
C TRP A 471 0.73 10.36 0.48
N SER A 472 1.76 11.14 0.13
CA SER A 472 1.64 12.43 -0.57
C SER A 472 2.39 12.47 -1.91
N ASN A 473 2.61 11.33 -2.59
CA ASN A 473 3.38 11.33 -3.85
C ASN A 473 2.63 11.96 -5.05
N ILE A 474 1.42 12.49 -4.86
CA ILE A 474 0.77 13.42 -5.80
C ILE A 474 1.68 14.60 -6.15
N PHE A 475 2.54 15.02 -5.23
CA PHE A 475 3.55 16.06 -5.47
C PHE A 475 4.71 15.59 -6.36
N SER A 476 5.02 14.29 -6.39
CA SER A 476 6.12 13.73 -7.20
C SER A 476 5.85 13.84 -8.71
N LEU A 477 4.60 13.65 -9.16
CA LEU A 477 4.24 13.84 -10.58
C LEU A 477 4.25 15.30 -11.00
N ASN A 478 3.82 16.21 -10.13
CA ASN A 478 3.85 17.65 -10.40
C ASN A 478 5.28 18.19 -10.44
N LEU A 479 6.16 17.66 -9.58
CA LEU A 479 7.59 17.95 -9.61
C LEU A 479 8.25 17.52 -10.93
N LEU A 480 7.82 16.37 -11.46
CA LEU A 480 8.28 15.88 -12.75
C LEU A 480 7.84 16.79 -13.90
N ASP A 481 6.55 17.14 -13.97
CA ASP A 481 6.00 18.03 -15.00
C ASP A 481 6.69 19.40 -15.00
N ALA A 482 7.13 19.86 -13.83
CA ALA A 482 7.77 21.15 -13.68
C ALA A 482 9.29 21.11 -13.94
N TRP A 483 9.97 19.96 -13.80
CA TRP A 483 11.42 19.85 -14.01
C TRP A 483 11.83 19.17 -15.32
N TYR A 484 10.93 18.44 -15.93
CA TYR A 484 11.13 17.79 -17.20
C TYR A 484 10.03 18.25 -18.16
N ASP A 485 10.41 18.95 -19.24
CA ASP A 485 9.55 19.15 -20.42
C ASP A 485 9.28 17.79 -21.09
N PHE A 486 8.47 16.94 -20.45
CA PHE A 486 8.03 15.65 -20.97
C PHE A 486 7.03 15.90 -22.10
N THR A 487 7.56 16.26 -23.27
CA THR A 487 6.89 16.14 -24.57
C THR A 487 7.11 14.75 -25.19
N SER A 488 7.74 13.81 -24.48
CA SER A 488 7.94 12.46 -25.01
C SER A 488 6.66 11.62 -24.97
N THR A 489 6.41 10.98 -26.10
CA THR A 489 5.22 10.26 -26.54
C THR A 489 4.98 8.89 -25.85
N GLY A 490 5.44 8.71 -24.60
CA GLY A 490 5.64 7.36 -24.03
C GLY A 490 4.64 6.83 -23.00
N ASP A 491 3.97 7.66 -22.18
CA ASP A 491 3.30 7.14 -20.97
C ASP A 491 1.84 7.57 -20.83
N SER A 492 0.97 6.79 -21.46
CA SER A 492 -0.49 6.92 -21.37
C SER A 492 -1.07 6.84 -19.96
N TRP A 493 -0.44 6.06 -19.05
CA TRP A 493 -0.79 6.04 -17.62
C TRP A 493 -0.60 7.41 -16.97
N LYS A 494 0.49 8.11 -17.31
CA LYS A 494 0.76 9.46 -16.79
C LYS A 494 -0.27 10.46 -17.31
N GLN A 495 -0.66 10.35 -18.58
CA GLN A 495 -1.72 11.19 -19.15
C GLN A 495 -3.09 10.91 -18.50
N HIS A 496 -3.42 9.65 -18.22
CA HIS A 496 -4.66 9.29 -17.55
C HIS A 496 -4.71 9.82 -16.10
N ILE A 497 -3.63 9.65 -15.34
CA ILE A 497 -3.52 10.24 -14.00
C ILE A 497 -3.59 11.77 -14.09
N ARG A 498 -2.93 12.39 -15.06
CA ARG A 498 -2.98 13.84 -15.30
C ARG A 498 -4.41 14.32 -15.52
N ASP A 499 -5.19 13.60 -16.31
CA ASP A 499 -6.59 13.96 -16.58
C ASP A 499 -7.49 13.73 -15.35
N LYS A 500 -7.22 12.72 -14.52
CA LYS A 500 -7.89 12.54 -13.21
C LYS A 500 -7.57 13.67 -12.21
N ILE A 501 -6.29 14.06 -12.06
CA ILE A 501 -5.89 15.18 -11.18
C ILE A 501 -6.53 16.49 -11.65
N ARG A 502 -6.58 16.74 -12.96
CA ARG A 502 -7.20 17.94 -13.53
C ARG A 502 -8.69 18.06 -13.19
N ASN A 503 -9.38 16.93 -13.05
CA ASN A 503 -10.79 16.90 -12.67
C ASN A 503 -11.03 17.05 -11.16
N LEU A 504 -10.02 16.80 -10.30
CA LEU A 504 -10.10 17.02 -8.85
C LEU A 504 -10.01 18.51 -8.46
N GLU A 505 -9.45 19.34 -9.34
CA GLU A 505 -9.41 20.79 -9.20
C GLU A 505 -10.10 21.43 -10.41
N GLU A 506 -11.43 21.54 -10.42
CA GLU A 506 -12.08 22.49 -11.34
C GLU A 506 -11.55 23.90 -10.99
N PRO A 507 -10.81 24.58 -11.90
CA PRO A 507 -10.41 25.95 -11.66
C PRO A 507 -11.67 26.83 -11.58
N PRO A 508 -11.68 27.89 -10.76
CA PRO A 508 -12.77 28.85 -10.78
C PRO A 508 -13.00 29.34 -12.22
N ALA A 509 -14.27 29.35 -12.62
CA ALA A 509 -14.73 29.52 -14.00
C ALA A 509 -14.37 30.91 -14.59
N SER A 510 -13.10 31.13 -14.92
CA SER A 510 -12.63 32.21 -15.79
C SER A 510 -11.12 32.12 -16.15
N SER A 511 -10.48 30.95 -16.17
CA SER A 511 -9.05 30.86 -16.53
C SER A 511 -8.79 29.91 -17.70
N ASP A 512 -8.85 30.44 -18.92
CA ASP A 512 -7.93 29.99 -19.95
C ASP A 512 -6.52 30.39 -19.47
N THR A 513 -5.71 29.38 -19.13
CA THR A 513 -4.32 29.44 -18.65
C THR A 513 -4.08 30.03 -17.24
N SER A 514 -3.28 29.30 -16.44
CA SER A 514 -2.45 29.77 -15.31
C SER A 514 -3.03 30.04 -13.90
N SER A 515 -3.97 29.25 -13.37
CA SER A 515 -4.11 29.15 -11.89
C SER A 515 -2.94 28.39 -11.23
N ARG A 516 -2.06 27.80 -12.04
CA ARG A 516 -0.74 27.30 -11.67
C ARG A 516 0.17 28.50 -11.34
N SER A 517 -0.12 29.19 -10.24
CA SER A 517 0.80 30.13 -9.63
C SER A 517 2.04 29.32 -9.27
N GLU A 518 3.05 29.46 -10.12
CA GLU A 518 4.35 28.84 -10.09
C GLU A 518 4.95 28.94 -8.69
N ALA A 519 4.81 27.89 -7.88
CA ALA A 519 5.60 27.82 -6.67
C ALA A 519 7.06 27.87 -7.11
N LEU A 520 7.79 28.93 -6.71
CA LEU A 520 9.12 29.25 -7.25
C LEU A 520 10.12 28.08 -7.24
N TRP A 521 9.91 27.08 -6.37
CA TRP A 521 10.74 25.87 -6.28
C TRP A 521 10.46 24.81 -7.36
N LEU A 522 9.27 24.84 -7.96
CA LEU A 522 8.86 23.93 -9.03
C LEU A 522 9.36 24.39 -10.41
N GLN A 523 9.92 25.59 -10.56
CA GLN A 523 10.22 26.16 -11.88
C GLN A 523 11.30 25.40 -12.68
N PRO A 524 11.03 25.04 -13.95
CA PRO A 524 12.03 24.46 -14.85
C PRO A 524 13.17 25.46 -15.13
N GLY A 525 14.40 24.95 -15.26
CA GLY A 525 15.58 25.78 -15.60
C GLY A 525 16.33 26.39 -14.42
N THR A 526 15.91 26.13 -13.18
CA THR A 526 16.71 26.44 -11.99
C THR A 526 17.93 25.50 -11.89
N ALA A 527 19.03 25.96 -11.26
CA ALA A 527 20.20 25.12 -10.99
C ALA A 527 19.84 23.83 -10.21
N LEU A 528 18.77 23.90 -9.42
CA LEU A 528 18.16 22.81 -8.66
C LEU A 528 17.57 21.75 -9.58
N ALA A 529 16.73 22.14 -10.53
CA ALA A 529 16.14 21.22 -11.50
C ALA A 529 17.22 20.48 -12.30
N GLN A 530 18.33 21.15 -12.65
CA GLN A 530 19.46 20.49 -13.33
C GLN A 530 20.20 19.49 -12.45
N MET A 531 20.45 19.80 -11.17
CA MET A 531 21.07 18.87 -10.23
C MET A 531 20.19 17.63 -9.99
N PHE A 532 18.88 17.81 -9.78
CA PHE A 532 17.96 16.70 -9.58
C PHE A 532 17.74 15.86 -10.83
N LYS A 533 17.78 16.48 -12.02
CA LYS A 533 17.73 15.74 -13.28
C LYS A 533 18.83 14.68 -13.35
N GLY A 534 20.04 14.99 -12.89
CA GLY A 534 21.13 14.00 -12.81
C GLY A 534 20.86 12.86 -11.83
N ILE A 535 20.28 13.15 -10.66
CA ILE A 535 19.96 12.17 -9.62
C ILE A 535 18.83 11.22 -10.04
N LEU A 536 17.86 11.74 -10.79
CA LEU A 536 16.58 11.07 -11.02
C LEU A 536 16.39 10.48 -12.42
N THR A 537 17.30 10.76 -13.36
CA THR A 537 17.23 10.21 -14.72
C THR A 537 17.22 8.68 -14.68
N GLY A 538 16.15 8.07 -15.22
CA GLY A 538 15.96 6.61 -15.30
C GLY A 538 15.31 5.96 -14.08
N ARG A 539 14.90 6.72 -13.06
CA ARG A 539 14.23 6.17 -11.86
C ARG A 539 12.70 6.12 -12.00
N PRO A 540 12.02 5.12 -11.41
CA PRO A 540 10.55 5.05 -11.40
C PRO A 540 9.92 6.24 -10.67
N LEU A 541 8.72 6.64 -11.10
CA LEU A 541 7.98 7.76 -10.53
C LEU A 541 7.21 7.38 -9.27
N CYS A 542 6.64 6.18 -9.26
CA CYS A 542 5.91 5.65 -8.13
C CYS A 542 6.84 4.87 -7.21
N GLN A 543 6.45 4.70 -5.95
CA GLN A 543 7.23 3.92 -5.01
C GLN A 543 7.11 2.44 -5.35
N HIS A 544 8.25 1.76 -5.50
CA HIS A 544 8.31 0.32 -5.74
C HIS A 544 8.64 -0.43 -4.46
N SER A 545 7.65 -0.70 -3.61
CA SER A 545 7.92 -1.43 -2.35
C SER A 545 7.99 -2.94 -2.59
N SER A 546 8.82 -3.67 -1.85
CA SER A 546 8.79 -5.15 -1.87
C SER A 546 7.39 -5.64 -1.49
N ASN A 547 6.82 -6.56 -2.25
CA ASN A 547 5.50 -7.09 -1.97
C ASN A 547 5.56 -8.15 -0.86
N PHE A 548 4.95 -7.86 0.29
CA PHE A 548 4.87 -8.83 1.38
C PHE A 548 3.91 -10.00 1.10
N LEU A 549 3.06 -9.89 0.08
CA LEU A 549 2.18 -10.97 -0.39
C LEU A 549 2.85 -11.90 -1.41
N GLN A 550 4.10 -11.64 -1.80
CA GLN A 550 4.78 -12.35 -2.88
C GLN A 550 4.72 -13.87 -2.70
N GLY A 551 4.20 -14.54 -3.73
CA GLY A 551 4.12 -16.00 -3.81
C GLY A 551 2.91 -16.61 -3.10
N LEU A 552 2.17 -15.87 -2.27
CA LEU A 552 0.89 -16.35 -1.74
C LEU A 552 -0.06 -16.67 -2.89
N GLN A 553 -0.88 -17.70 -2.71
CA GLN A 553 -1.81 -18.16 -3.73
C GLN A 553 -3.24 -17.78 -3.37
N LEU A 554 -4.10 -17.63 -4.37
CA LEU A 554 -5.52 -17.36 -4.13
C LEU A 554 -6.21 -18.68 -3.78
N HIS A 555 -7.10 -18.64 -2.79
CA HIS A 555 -7.95 -19.76 -2.43
C HIS A 555 -8.93 -20.07 -3.59
N GLN A 556 -9.36 -21.31 -3.76
CA GLN A 556 -10.22 -21.73 -4.87
C GLN A 556 -11.51 -20.90 -4.97
N ASP A 557 -12.11 -20.56 -3.84
CA ASP A 557 -13.39 -19.84 -3.75
C ASP A 557 -13.23 -18.37 -3.30
N TYR A 558 -12.06 -17.77 -3.54
CA TYR A 558 -11.76 -16.40 -3.08
C TYR A 558 -12.78 -15.36 -3.56
N CYS A 559 -13.29 -15.47 -4.80
CA CYS A 559 -14.27 -14.56 -5.37
C CYS A 559 -15.61 -14.52 -4.61
N ALA A 560 -15.95 -15.61 -3.90
CA ALA A 560 -17.18 -15.73 -3.13
C ALA A 560 -17.03 -15.23 -1.68
N GLN A 561 -15.81 -14.90 -1.25
CA GLN A 561 -15.56 -14.42 0.10
C GLN A 561 -16.04 -12.97 0.24
N LYS A 562 -16.93 -12.73 1.21
CA LYS A 562 -17.60 -11.44 1.43
C LYS A 562 -16.62 -10.26 1.43
N ASP A 563 -15.55 -10.35 2.21
CA ASP A 563 -14.60 -9.24 2.35
C ASP A 563 -13.80 -9.01 1.07
N PHE A 564 -13.42 -10.06 0.35
CA PHE A 564 -12.79 -9.92 -0.97
C PHE A 564 -13.74 -9.26 -1.97
N SER A 565 -14.98 -9.77 -2.08
CA SER A 565 -15.99 -9.23 -3.01
C SER A 565 -16.34 -7.77 -2.70
N THR A 566 -16.29 -7.36 -1.44
CA THR A 566 -16.52 -5.97 -1.02
C THR A 566 -15.48 -5.02 -1.62
N TRP A 567 -14.22 -5.46 -1.71
CA TRP A 567 -13.11 -4.65 -2.22
C TRP A 567 -12.69 -5.01 -3.65
N ALA A 568 -13.41 -5.93 -4.30
CA ALA A 568 -13.21 -6.26 -5.70
C ALA A 568 -13.74 -5.10 -6.56
N ASP A 569 -12.88 -4.51 -7.38
CA ASP A 569 -13.12 -3.22 -8.02
C ASP A 569 -13.13 -3.29 -9.55
N CYS A 570 -12.59 -4.37 -10.12
CA CYS A 570 -12.52 -4.50 -11.58
C CYS A 570 -12.53 -5.95 -12.06
N GLN A 571 -12.71 -6.14 -13.38
CA GLN A 571 -12.72 -7.45 -14.02
C GLN A 571 -11.46 -8.28 -13.74
N LEU A 572 -10.31 -7.62 -13.50
CA LEU A 572 -9.03 -8.29 -13.17
C LEU A 572 -9.13 -9.13 -11.89
N ASP A 573 -10.09 -8.84 -11.01
CA ASP A 573 -10.28 -9.59 -9.78
C ASP A 573 -10.80 -11.00 -10.02
N SER A 574 -11.33 -11.27 -11.22
CA SER A 574 -11.68 -12.63 -11.67
C SER A 574 -10.48 -13.39 -12.25
N PHE A 575 -9.34 -12.75 -12.44
CA PHE A 575 -8.12 -13.33 -13.02
C PHE A 575 -7.04 -13.48 -11.94
N PRO A 576 -7.02 -14.59 -11.17
CA PRO A 576 -6.15 -14.76 -10.01
C PRO A 576 -4.65 -14.66 -10.34
N GLY A 577 -4.25 -15.04 -11.57
CA GLY A 577 -2.87 -14.94 -12.05
C GLY A 577 -2.37 -13.52 -12.30
N GLN A 578 -3.27 -12.52 -12.31
CA GLN A 578 -2.94 -11.11 -12.51
C GLN A 578 -3.06 -10.29 -11.21
N LEU A 579 -3.45 -10.93 -10.11
CA LEU A 579 -3.60 -10.28 -8.81
C LEU A 579 -2.27 -10.05 -8.10
N THR A 580 -2.28 -9.13 -7.14
CA THR A 580 -1.10 -8.65 -6.42
C THR A 580 -0.24 -9.74 -5.76
N PRO A 581 -0.75 -10.85 -5.24
CA PRO A 581 0.11 -11.92 -4.69
C PRO A 581 1.12 -12.51 -5.68
N GLN A 582 0.89 -12.38 -7.00
CA GLN A 582 1.80 -12.85 -8.04
C GLN A 582 2.92 -11.84 -8.38
N GLU A 583 2.82 -10.60 -7.89
CA GLU A 583 3.80 -9.55 -8.17
C GLU A 583 4.95 -9.56 -7.15
N PRO A 584 6.20 -9.30 -7.57
CA PRO A 584 7.32 -9.15 -6.64
C PRO A 584 7.33 -7.79 -5.92
N GLN A 585 6.67 -6.79 -6.49
CA GLN A 585 6.71 -5.40 -6.04
C GLN A 585 5.31 -4.78 -6.04
N LEU A 586 5.13 -3.77 -5.18
CA LEU A 586 3.94 -2.94 -5.08
C LEU A 586 4.24 -1.57 -5.67
N CYS A 587 3.25 -0.98 -6.33
CA CYS A 587 3.31 0.39 -6.81
C CYS A 587 2.33 1.23 -5.98
N LEU A 588 2.85 1.92 -4.96
CA LEU A 588 2.02 2.67 -4.02
C LEU A 588 1.89 4.14 -4.40
N VAL A 589 0.66 4.64 -4.39
CA VAL A 589 0.29 6.00 -4.79
C VAL A 589 -0.66 6.66 -3.79
N ASP A 590 -0.64 7.99 -3.76
CA ASP A 590 -1.57 8.82 -2.99
C ASP A 590 -3.02 8.50 -3.37
N ALA A 591 -3.90 8.33 -2.37
CA ALA A 591 -5.33 8.12 -2.58
C ALA A 591 -5.96 9.27 -3.40
N GLY A 592 -5.43 10.48 -3.26
CA GLY A 592 -5.83 11.68 -3.99
C GLY A 592 -5.75 11.55 -5.51
N TYR A 593 -5.03 10.58 -6.08
CA TYR A 593 -5.07 10.32 -7.53
C TYR A 593 -6.40 9.75 -8.03
N PHE A 594 -7.18 9.11 -7.16
CA PHE A 594 -8.42 8.43 -7.53
C PHE A 594 -9.61 8.98 -6.77
N VAL A 595 -9.56 8.95 -5.44
CA VAL A 595 -10.66 9.41 -4.57
C VAL A 595 -10.06 10.06 -3.33
N ASN A 596 -10.37 11.32 -3.10
CA ASN A 596 -9.80 12.12 -2.02
C ASN A 596 -10.43 11.81 -0.64
N THR A 597 -10.53 10.54 -0.26
CA THR A 597 -11.20 10.09 0.97
C THR A 597 -10.32 9.12 1.77
N SER A 598 -10.37 9.21 3.09
CA SER A 598 -9.76 8.22 4.00
C SER A 598 -10.81 7.25 4.61
N CYS A 599 -12.03 7.27 4.09
CA CYS A 599 -13.16 6.46 4.56
C CYS A 599 -12.97 4.93 4.55
N PRO A 600 -12.26 4.31 3.57
CA PRO A 600 -12.12 2.85 3.51
C PRO A 600 -11.60 2.21 4.80
N ALA A 601 -10.68 2.88 5.52
CA ALA A 601 -10.18 2.41 6.80
C ALA A 601 -11.31 2.31 7.84
N MET A 602 -12.31 3.19 7.81
CA MET A 602 -13.43 3.15 8.76
C MET A 602 -14.35 1.94 8.57
N PHE A 603 -14.34 1.33 7.39
CA PHE A 603 -15.18 0.17 7.07
C PHE A 603 -14.46 -1.17 7.18
N ARG A 604 -13.22 -1.19 7.70
CA ARG A 604 -12.54 -2.47 8.00
C ARG A 604 -13.39 -3.30 8.98
N PRO A 605 -13.63 -4.59 8.69
CA PRO A 605 -14.38 -5.47 9.59
C PRO A 605 -13.86 -5.42 11.03
N GLY A 606 -14.78 -5.29 11.98
CA GLY A 606 -14.49 -5.18 13.41
C GLY A 606 -14.44 -3.76 13.98
N ARG A 607 -14.22 -2.71 13.17
CA ARG A 607 -14.16 -1.32 13.69
C ARG A 607 -15.51 -0.77 14.12
N ARG A 608 -16.59 -1.10 13.39
CA ARG A 608 -17.99 -0.81 13.73
C ARG A 608 -18.20 0.65 14.21
N LEU A 609 -17.87 1.63 13.37
CA LEU A 609 -18.03 3.04 13.72
C LEU A 609 -19.51 3.41 13.86
N ASP A 610 -19.82 4.25 14.85
CA ASP A 610 -21.16 4.79 15.09
C ASP A 610 -21.28 6.26 14.67
N LEU A 611 -20.17 7.01 14.74
CA LEU A 611 -20.08 8.42 14.34
C LEU A 611 -18.78 8.70 13.60
N ILE A 612 -18.85 9.42 12.48
CA ILE A 612 -17.70 9.89 11.72
C ILE A 612 -17.73 11.42 11.65
N LEU A 613 -16.65 12.07 12.10
CA LEU A 613 -16.37 13.48 11.86
C LEU A 613 -15.53 13.58 10.58
N SER A 614 -16.17 13.97 9.48
CA SER A 614 -15.56 14.10 8.15
C SER A 614 -15.06 15.53 7.96
N PHE A 615 -13.75 15.73 7.99
CA PHE A 615 -13.10 17.00 7.64
C PHE A 615 -12.68 16.98 6.17
N ASP A 616 -13.31 17.83 5.37
CA ASP A 616 -13.06 17.95 3.94
C ASP A 616 -12.36 19.28 3.62
N TYR A 617 -11.27 19.18 2.88
CA TYR A 617 -10.45 20.33 2.53
C TYR A 617 -10.55 20.73 1.05
N SER A 618 -11.53 20.25 0.29
CA SER A 618 -11.77 20.70 -1.08
C SER A 618 -12.07 22.20 -1.12
N LEU A 619 -11.56 22.92 -2.13
CA LEU A 619 -11.81 24.37 -2.29
C LEU A 619 -13.06 24.69 -3.14
N SER A 620 -13.40 23.84 -4.10
CA SER A 620 -14.44 24.12 -5.09
C SER A 620 -15.69 23.27 -4.93
N SER A 621 -15.55 22.03 -4.46
CA SER A 621 -16.63 21.04 -4.41
C SER A 621 -16.71 20.38 -3.03
N PRO A 622 -17.41 21.00 -2.06
CA PRO A 622 -17.41 20.57 -0.65
C PRO A 622 -18.02 19.19 -0.43
N PHE A 623 -18.99 18.77 -1.26
CA PHE A 623 -19.69 17.49 -1.09
C PHE A 623 -19.28 16.40 -2.09
N ALA A 624 -18.54 16.75 -3.15
CA ALA A 624 -18.30 15.81 -4.27
C ALA A 624 -17.53 14.56 -3.81
N VAL A 625 -16.50 14.73 -2.99
CA VAL A 625 -15.73 13.62 -2.41
C VAL A 625 -16.62 12.72 -1.56
N LEU A 626 -17.51 13.32 -0.78
CA LEU A 626 -18.39 12.60 0.11
C LEU A 626 -19.49 11.83 -0.66
N GLN A 627 -20.06 12.44 -1.70
CA GLN A 627 -21.01 11.79 -2.60
C GLN A 627 -20.36 10.63 -3.36
N GLN A 628 -19.13 10.81 -3.84
CA GLN A 628 -18.37 9.73 -4.47
C GLN A 628 -18.13 8.57 -3.49
N THR A 629 -17.74 8.88 -2.25
CA THR A 629 -17.56 7.89 -1.17
C THR A 629 -18.86 7.13 -0.89
N GLU A 630 -20.01 7.82 -0.87
CA GLU A 630 -21.32 7.20 -0.68
C GLU A 630 -21.68 6.24 -1.81
N LEU A 631 -21.51 6.65 -3.06
CA LEU A 631 -21.74 5.80 -4.23
C LEU A 631 -20.83 4.57 -4.19
N ASP A 632 -19.57 4.77 -3.83
CA ASP A 632 -18.57 3.72 -3.68
C ASP A 632 -18.94 2.71 -2.57
N CYS A 633 -19.40 3.19 -1.41
CA CYS A 633 -19.87 2.32 -0.32
C CYS A 633 -21.12 1.55 -0.74
N ARG A 634 -22.08 2.22 -1.40
CA ARG A 634 -23.33 1.60 -1.86
C ARG A 634 -23.08 0.51 -2.90
N ALA A 635 -22.19 0.75 -3.87
CA ALA A 635 -21.81 -0.24 -4.87
C ALA A 635 -21.20 -1.51 -4.26
N ARG A 636 -20.54 -1.37 -3.09
CA ARG A 636 -19.88 -2.45 -2.35
C ARG A 636 -20.75 -3.05 -1.24
N GLY A 637 -21.99 -2.57 -1.08
CA GLY A 637 -22.90 -3.02 -0.02
C GLY A 637 -22.46 -2.64 1.40
N LEU A 638 -21.61 -1.62 1.54
CA LEU A 638 -21.19 -1.07 2.84
C LEU A 638 -22.26 -0.10 3.36
N PRO A 639 -22.63 -0.18 4.65
CA PRO A 639 -23.66 0.68 5.22
C PRO A 639 -23.14 2.12 5.35
N PHE A 640 -23.69 3.04 4.55
CA PHE A 640 -23.31 4.46 4.53
C PHE A 640 -24.57 5.33 4.41
N PRO A 641 -24.67 6.47 5.12
CA PRO A 641 -25.84 7.34 5.04
C PRO A 641 -25.95 8.03 3.67
N ARG A 642 -27.18 8.30 3.22
CA ARG A 642 -27.40 9.05 1.97
C ARG A 642 -26.84 10.48 2.07
N VAL A 643 -26.10 10.89 1.05
CA VAL A 643 -25.48 12.23 0.96
C VAL A 643 -26.23 13.06 -0.07
N GLU A 644 -27.33 13.65 0.37
CA GLU A 644 -28.23 14.47 -0.46
C GLU A 644 -28.30 15.89 0.11
N PRO A 645 -27.28 16.74 -0.14
CA PRO A 645 -27.29 18.13 0.30
C PRO A 645 -28.41 18.91 -0.41
N SER A 646 -29.03 19.84 0.30
CA SER A 646 -30.08 20.67 -0.29
C SER A 646 -29.50 21.63 -1.35
N PRO A 647 -30.30 22.14 -2.31
CA PRO A 647 -29.83 23.15 -3.26
C PRO A 647 -29.27 24.41 -2.60
N GLU A 648 -29.74 24.72 -1.38
CA GLU A 648 -29.21 25.82 -0.57
C GLU A 648 -27.83 25.48 -0.01
N ASP A 649 -27.65 24.28 0.55
CA ASP A 649 -26.35 23.82 1.07
C ASP A 649 -25.30 23.69 -0.06
N LEU A 650 -25.71 23.33 -1.28
CA LEU A 650 -24.83 23.31 -2.46
C LEU A 650 -24.38 24.72 -2.88
N ARG A 651 -25.24 25.73 -2.71
CA ARG A 651 -24.94 27.12 -3.09
C ARG A 651 -24.15 27.85 -2.00
N GLN A 652 -24.47 27.60 -0.74
CA GLN A 652 -23.88 28.23 0.43
C GLN A 652 -23.70 27.19 1.53
N PRO A 653 -22.61 26.40 1.49
CA PRO A 653 -22.36 25.39 2.50
C PRO A 653 -22.17 26.03 3.87
N ARG A 654 -22.82 25.44 4.88
CA ARG A 654 -22.61 25.74 6.31
C ARG A 654 -21.37 25.04 6.85
N GLU A 655 -20.95 25.41 8.06
CA GLU A 655 -19.77 24.87 8.74
C GLU A 655 -19.88 23.37 9.05
N CYS A 656 -21.10 22.85 9.28
CA CYS A 656 -21.35 21.45 9.60
C CYS A 656 -22.67 20.96 9.00
N HIS A 657 -22.64 19.76 8.42
CA HIS A 657 -23.79 19.06 7.83
C HIS A 657 -23.94 17.68 8.46
N VAL A 658 -25.17 17.30 8.80
CA VAL A 658 -25.47 15.99 9.40
C VAL A 658 -26.08 15.09 8.35
N PHE A 659 -25.46 13.93 8.12
CA PHE A 659 -26.03 12.85 7.32
C PHE A 659 -26.22 11.63 8.20
N SER A 660 -27.42 11.09 8.21
CA SER A 660 -27.77 9.90 8.98
C SER A 660 -28.91 9.18 8.28
N ASP A 661 -28.90 7.85 8.31
CA ASP A 661 -30.00 7.03 7.82
C ASP A 661 -30.64 6.25 8.99
N PRO A 662 -31.74 6.75 9.58
CA PRO A 662 -32.42 6.05 10.67
C PRO A 662 -32.99 4.68 10.29
N ALA A 663 -33.17 4.41 8.98
CA ALA A 663 -33.66 3.12 8.50
C ALA A 663 -32.55 2.06 8.47
N CYS A 664 -31.27 2.46 8.55
CA CYS A 664 -30.11 1.58 8.57
C CYS A 664 -29.27 1.83 9.84
N PRO A 665 -29.60 1.18 10.98
CA PRO A 665 -28.86 1.37 12.24
C PRO A 665 -27.39 0.98 12.20
N ASP A 666 -26.99 0.16 11.22
CA ASP A 666 -25.60 -0.24 11.00
C ASP A 666 -24.78 0.83 10.26
N ALA A 667 -25.43 1.84 9.65
CA ALA A 667 -24.75 2.96 9.02
C ALA A 667 -24.32 4.00 10.07
N PRO A 668 -23.07 4.50 10.01
CA PRO A 668 -22.61 5.52 10.94
C PRO A 668 -23.34 6.84 10.71
N VAL A 669 -23.57 7.59 11.79
CA VAL A 669 -23.91 9.00 11.68
C VAL A 669 -22.68 9.74 11.17
N LEU A 670 -22.87 10.68 10.24
CA LEU A 670 -21.79 11.44 9.64
C LEU A 670 -21.99 12.94 9.90
N LEU A 671 -21.00 13.57 10.51
CA LEU A 671 -20.87 15.02 10.61
C LEU A 671 -19.81 15.48 9.62
N HIS A 672 -20.24 16.18 8.58
CA HIS A 672 -19.36 16.65 7.53
C HIS A 672 -19.07 18.14 7.68
N PHE A 673 -17.78 18.46 7.68
CA PHE A 673 -17.22 19.80 7.85
C PHE A 673 -16.47 20.19 6.58
N PRO A 674 -17.14 20.90 5.65
CA PRO A 674 -16.47 21.43 4.48
C PRO A 674 -15.59 22.63 4.84
N LEU A 675 -14.52 22.85 4.08
CA LEU A 675 -13.67 24.02 4.23
C LEU A 675 -14.36 25.27 3.67
N VAL A 676 -15.15 25.94 4.50
CA VAL A 676 -15.92 27.15 4.13
C VAL A 676 -15.69 28.29 5.12
N ASN A 677 -15.61 29.52 4.59
CA ASN A 677 -15.63 30.75 5.37
C ASN A 677 -17.05 31.35 5.40
N ALA A 678 -17.94 30.74 6.19
CA ALA A 678 -19.36 31.10 6.29
C ALA A 678 -19.59 32.19 7.35
N SER A 679 -19.85 31.83 8.62
CA SER A 679 -20.11 32.80 9.69
C SER A 679 -18.84 33.41 10.30
N PHE A 680 -17.67 32.77 10.13
CA PHE A 680 -16.38 33.24 10.66
C PHE A 680 -15.95 34.61 10.14
N LYS A 681 -16.38 34.98 8.93
CA LYS A 681 -16.13 36.31 8.36
C LYS A 681 -16.67 37.45 9.23
N ASP A 682 -17.78 37.18 9.94
CA ASP A 682 -18.49 38.14 10.77
C ASP A 682 -18.26 37.92 12.28
N HIS A 683 -17.77 36.74 12.68
CA HIS A 683 -17.63 36.32 14.08
C HIS A 683 -16.19 35.93 14.44
N SER A 684 -15.72 36.35 15.61
CA SER A 684 -14.39 35.99 16.13
C SER A 684 -14.42 34.74 16.99
N ALA A 685 -15.57 34.45 17.60
CA ALA A 685 -15.87 33.23 18.36
C ALA A 685 -17.37 32.90 18.23
N PRO A 686 -17.81 31.67 18.53
CA PRO A 686 -19.23 31.31 18.44
C PRO A 686 -20.13 32.31 19.18
N GLY A 687 -21.03 32.97 18.44
CA GLY A 687 -21.94 34.00 18.97
C GLY A 687 -21.31 35.38 19.26
N VAL A 688 -20.04 35.61 18.93
CA VAL A 688 -19.33 36.89 19.18
C VAL A 688 -19.00 37.59 17.87
N GLN A 689 -19.66 38.72 17.60
CA GLN A 689 -19.42 39.52 16.39
C GLN A 689 -18.04 40.21 16.43
N ARG A 690 -17.39 40.28 15.27
CA ARG A 690 -16.12 40.99 15.10
C ARG A 690 -16.31 42.50 15.22
N SER A 691 -15.36 43.16 15.87
CA SER A 691 -15.25 44.61 15.78
C SER A 691 -14.76 45.04 14.38
N PRO A 692 -14.99 46.30 13.95
CA PRO A 692 -14.49 46.77 12.65
C PRO A 692 -12.98 46.60 12.43
N ALA A 693 -12.20 46.63 13.52
CA ALA A 693 -10.74 46.41 13.47
C ALA A 693 -10.36 44.95 13.23
N GLU A 694 -11.22 44.00 13.60
CA GLU A 694 -10.97 42.55 13.50
C GLU A 694 -11.59 41.93 12.25
N LEU A 695 -12.39 42.67 11.48
CA LEU A 695 -12.99 42.22 10.22
C LEU A 695 -11.95 41.65 9.23
N PRO A 696 -10.76 42.26 9.03
CA PRO A 696 -9.76 41.70 8.12
C PRO A 696 -9.24 40.32 8.51
N ALA A 697 -9.28 39.95 9.80
CA ALA A 697 -8.86 38.64 10.27
C ALA A 697 -9.90 37.54 9.95
N GLY A 698 -11.17 37.90 9.70
CA GLY A 698 -12.21 36.98 9.22
C GLY A 698 -12.22 36.79 7.70
N GLN A 699 -11.44 37.58 6.95
CA GLN A 699 -11.36 37.48 5.49
C GLN A 699 -10.33 36.42 5.10
N VAL A 700 -10.81 35.20 4.88
CA VAL A 700 -9.99 34.06 4.40
C VAL A 700 -10.29 33.83 2.92
N ASP A 701 -9.29 34.05 2.08
CA ASP A 701 -9.41 33.86 0.62
C ASP A 701 -9.28 32.38 0.24
N LEU A 702 -10.41 31.67 0.16
CA LEU A 702 -10.47 30.26 -0.24
C LEU A 702 -10.74 30.04 -1.73
N ALA A 703 -11.19 31.07 -2.46
CA ALA A 703 -11.72 30.92 -3.83
C ALA A 703 -11.08 31.86 -4.87
N GLY A 704 -10.30 32.85 -4.44
CA GLY A 704 -9.63 33.79 -5.33
C GLY A 704 -8.46 33.18 -6.10
N VAL A 705 -8.16 33.75 -7.27
CA VAL A 705 -7.00 33.38 -8.13
C VAL A 705 -5.68 33.54 -7.37
N THR A 706 -5.64 34.41 -6.37
CA THR A 706 -4.50 34.70 -5.50
C THR A 706 -4.51 33.92 -4.18
N SER A 707 -5.41 32.94 -4.03
CA SER A 707 -5.53 32.19 -2.77
C SER A 707 -4.18 31.55 -2.42
N PRO A 708 -3.65 31.79 -1.19
CA PRO A 708 -2.40 31.19 -0.77
C PRO A 708 -2.54 29.69 -0.50
N TYR A 709 -3.76 29.15 -0.50
CA TYR A 709 -4.10 27.79 -0.07
C TYR A 709 -4.25 26.77 -1.21
N SER A 710 -3.66 27.07 -2.38
CA SER A 710 -3.51 26.09 -3.46
C SER A 710 -2.81 24.81 -2.94
N MET A 711 -3.17 23.65 -3.51
CA MET A 711 -2.59 22.35 -3.14
C MET A 711 -1.05 22.36 -3.15
N PHE A 712 -0.46 23.06 -4.13
CA PHE A 712 1.00 23.09 -4.33
C PHE A 712 1.74 24.16 -3.52
N SER A 713 1.00 24.98 -2.76
CA SER A 713 1.60 26.02 -1.94
C SER A 713 2.21 25.42 -0.67
N MET A 714 3.54 25.46 -0.59
CA MET A 714 4.33 24.97 0.55
C MET A 714 4.90 26.11 1.41
N THR A 715 4.52 27.37 1.14
CA THR A 715 4.98 28.54 1.91
C THR A 715 3.79 29.43 2.24
N TYR A 716 3.42 29.52 3.51
CA TYR A 716 2.35 30.41 3.99
C TYR A 716 2.95 31.54 4.79
N LYS A 717 2.46 32.77 4.60
CA LYS A 717 2.73 33.82 5.59
C LYS A 717 2.11 33.38 6.92
N GLU A 718 2.69 33.82 8.04
CA GLU A 718 2.13 33.50 9.36
C GLU A 718 0.66 33.94 9.47
N GLU A 719 0.32 35.10 8.88
CA GLU A 719 -1.06 35.59 8.83
C GLU A 719 -2.01 34.64 8.09
N ASP A 720 -1.58 34.09 6.94
CA ASP A 720 -2.40 33.18 6.14
C ASP A 720 -2.54 31.82 6.86
N PHE A 721 -1.47 31.34 7.49
CA PHE A 721 -1.52 30.15 8.35
C PHE A 721 -2.50 30.35 9.51
N ASP A 722 -2.38 31.46 10.24
CA ASP A 722 -3.21 31.75 11.41
C ASP A 722 -4.68 31.93 11.01
N ARG A 723 -4.97 32.56 9.86
CA ARG A 723 -6.35 32.69 9.32
C ARG A 723 -6.99 31.33 9.03
N LEU A 724 -6.29 30.45 8.32
CA LEU A 724 -6.83 29.12 7.97
C LEU A 724 -6.99 28.24 9.23
N LEU A 725 -6.03 28.30 10.15
CA LEU A 725 -6.08 27.61 11.43
C LEU A 725 -7.30 28.07 12.25
N GLN A 726 -7.47 29.39 12.43
CA GLN A 726 -8.56 29.97 13.23
C GLN A 726 -9.92 29.72 12.59
N LEU A 727 -10.04 29.79 11.27
CA LEU A 727 -11.26 29.42 10.56
C LEU A 727 -11.66 27.97 10.88
N SER A 728 -10.69 27.05 10.80
CA SER A 728 -10.92 25.62 11.02
C SER A 728 -11.27 25.31 12.48
N ASP A 729 -10.60 26.00 13.43
CA ASP A 729 -10.90 25.95 14.86
C ASP A 729 -12.31 26.49 15.16
N TYR A 730 -12.65 27.64 14.58
CA TYR A 730 -13.96 28.26 14.75
C TYR A 730 -15.08 27.38 14.21
N ASN A 731 -14.96 26.83 12.99
CA ASN A 731 -16.04 26.05 12.36
C ASN A 731 -16.45 24.84 13.21
N VAL A 732 -15.49 24.18 13.85
CA VAL A 732 -15.75 23.06 14.77
C VAL A 732 -16.31 23.56 16.10
N CYS A 733 -15.74 24.62 16.69
CA CYS A 733 -16.26 25.22 17.93
C CYS A 733 -17.72 25.70 17.77
N ASN A 734 -18.05 26.31 16.64
CA ASN A 734 -19.39 26.80 16.32
C ASN A 734 -20.39 25.64 16.10
N SER A 735 -19.90 24.42 15.91
CA SER A 735 -20.70 23.22 15.69
C SER A 735 -20.77 22.31 16.93
N GLN A 736 -20.35 22.79 18.10
CA GLN A 736 -20.29 22.01 19.35
C GLN A 736 -21.63 21.31 19.66
N ASP A 737 -22.74 22.04 19.62
CA ASP A 737 -24.06 21.49 19.94
C ASP A 737 -24.46 20.35 19.00
N THR A 738 -24.17 20.49 17.70
CA THR A 738 -24.40 19.46 16.69
C THR A 738 -23.58 18.21 16.97
N ILE A 739 -22.30 18.37 17.35
CA ILE A 739 -21.42 17.24 17.71
C ILE A 739 -21.95 16.53 18.96
N LEU A 740 -22.30 17.29 20.01
CA LEU A 740 -22.86 16.72 21.24
C LEU A 740 -24.19 15.99 20.98
N GLN A 741 -25.04 16.53 20.09
CA GLN A 741 -26.28 15.87 19.69
C GLN A 741 -26.02 14.55 18.94
N ALA A 742 -25.08 14.53 17.99
CA ALA A 742 -24.72 13.32 17.28
C ALA A 742 -24.13 12.24 18.21
N LEU A 743 -23.30 12.64 19.17
CA LEU A 743 -22.78 11.73 20.21
C LEU A 743 -23.89 11.13 21.08
N ARG A 744 -24.90 11.93 21.46
CA ARG A 744 -26.09 11.41 22.17
C ARG A 744 -26.87 10.41 21.32
N THR A 745 -26.99 10.65 20.01
CA THR A 745 -27.66 9.71 19.09
C THR A 745 -26.88 8.40 18.98
N ALA A 746 -25.55 8.47 18.78
CA ALA A 746 -24.68 7.30 18.73
C ALA A 746 -24.75 6.47 20.02
N LEU A 747 -24.78 7.13 21.18
CA LEU A 747 -24.93 6.47 22.48
C LEU A 747 -26.27 5.73 22.60
N LYS A 748 -27.38 6.33 22.13
CA LYS A 748 -28.71 5.69 22.13
C LYS A 748 -28.75 4.45 21.22
N HIS A 749 -28.04 4.47 20.11
CA HIS A 749 -27.96 3.31 19.20
C HIS A 749 -27.20 2.12 19.80
N ARG A 750 -26.34 2.37 20.79
CA ARG A 750 -25.57 1.35 21.53
C ARG A 750 -26.27 0.83 22.79
N ALA A 751 -27.37 1.46 23.24
CA ALA A 751 -28.06 1.07 24.46
C ALA A 751 -28.68 -0.35 24.37
N PRO A 752 -28.64 -1.15 25.45
CA PRO A 752 -29.20 -2.51 25.44
C PRO A 752 -30.72 -2.50 25.19
N GLY A 753 -31.17 -3.22 24.15
CA GLY A 753 -32.58 -3.38 23.78
C GLY A 753 -32.98 -2.86 22.39
N THR A 754 -32.11 -2.16 21.67
CA THR A 754 -32.39 -1.58 20.33
C THR A 754 -31.82 -2.40 19.15
N ARG A 755 -31.00 -3.44 19.41
CA ARG A 755 -30.51 -4.37 18.36
C ARG A 755 -31.23 -5.72 18.46
N PRO A 756 -31.77 -6.29 17.36
CA PRO A 756 -32.34 -7.63 17.37
C PRO A 756 -31.27 -8.70 17.70
N PRO A 757 -31.65 -9.81 18.35
CA PRO A 757 -30.73 -10.85 18.79
C PRO A 757 -30.26 -11.69 17.59
N GLY A 758 -29.17 -11.27 16.95
CA GLY A 758 -28.51 -12.03 15.89
C GLY A 758 -27.01 -11.74 15.72
N ALA A 759 -26.41 -10.89 16.57
CA ALA A 759 -25.03 -10.41 16.42
C ALA A 759 -24.17 -10.67 17.67
N GLN A 760 -24.24 -11.89 18.21
CA GLN A 760 -23.27 -12.42 19.17
C GLN A 760 -22.58 -13.66 18.58
N THR A 761 -21.71 -13.44 17.59
CA THR A 761 -20.60 -14.34 17.23
C THR A 761 -19.50 -13.50 16.60
#